data_AF-A0A1U9NI00-F1
#
_entry.id   AF-A0A1U9NI00-F1
#
_cell.length_a   1.000
_cell.length_b   1.000
_cell.length_c   1.000
_cell.angle_alpha   90.00
_cell.angle_beta   90.00
_cell.angle_gamma   90.00
#
_symmetry.space_group_name_H-M   'P 1'
#
loop_
_entity.id
_entity.type
_entity.pdbx_description
1 polymer ?
#
loop_
_entity_poly.entity_id
_entity_poly.type
_entity_poly.pdbx_seq_one_letter_code
_entity_poly.pdbx_strand_id
1 'polypeptide(L)'
;MQLIARFLVVAAVFTISANAFAALPGSGTEADPWRIESRADFDEFAADSSYWAGHTRLDTDIDLAGTVYDRAVIAPDTDRSVADFQGTPFTGFFDGHSYKLINLRFSYSYNWGLFGLIGSSGTVRNLHLENVDGTGYSRAGGLCSINEGAIKSCYVSGRIEGSNQVGGICGINRGTILESSAQCTVRGRLSEAGGICGKNDGGTIKACYALGDVEGGEKVGGLCGGNYYGSTNGIIVDSYASGDVVGESNVGGLCGANGDYIKNCFASGNVKGLLKVGGLCGLNAGSITGSYATGKVETDEIAGGLCGVNNGNLRACYSTGTVTGTVDIGGLCGQHNGYPISDCFWDVETSGITTSAGGIGKSTAEMKSLATYFESVWWEFADFETGLSGWYLPEGDYPKFAWQNTDAAEVTDVTGLTLAQAQTKLAEAGLTVGSTQYVGSMTIEPDIVAGVSASIKGYVSKSLPIDIYVSSGSNGDGSQANPYELACQADLDSVIDFAACYMMTADVFMENGFRYPDPVLNDQFAGHFYGNSYKIHNLDMNTDYGGLFSSIDSSGVVKDLSLAACRIGWETVGGVCSVNWGVIENCYVSGTIRGNVLGGLCRANAGVIRNCAASVKMTSYETYAGGICGTNYGEIEDSYVEGQIECKPRTNEIGGLCMRNEGSIINCFSAVALANGLEMGGLCTSDNGTVTGSFWDVEASGITTSAGGVGLTTAEMQMRATFTDAGWDFVGEDANGTEDVWRICVDGVDYPGLWWEFASGDFACPDGVSFSDYALLADTWLLSKGQPGFDGRCDLDANGTVGLPDLRVFAENWLDD
;
A
#
# COMPACT_ATOMS: atom_id res chain seq x y z
N MET A 1 -79.86 -18.48 -42.79
CA MET A 1 -80.21 -17.45 -43.78
C MET A 1 -79.42 -16.19 -43.42
N GLN A 2 -78.32 -15.95 -44.15
CA GLN A 2 -77.58 -14.68 -44.38
C GLN A 2 -77.15 -13.82 -43.17
N LEU A 3 -75.85 -13.71 -42.85
CA LEU A 3 -74.75 -12.92 -43.47
C LEU A 3 -74.56 -11.50 -42.85
N ILE A 4 -73.42 -11.33 -42.16
CA ILE A 4 -72.42 -10.25 -42.27
C ILE A 4 -72.82 -8.77 -41.96
N ALA A 5 -72.24 -8.22 -40.86
CA ALA A 5 -71.28 -7.10 -40.83
C ALA A 5 -71.48 -6.11 -39.65
N ARG A 6 -70.50 -6.00 -38.75
CA ARG A 6 -69.52 -4.89 -38.68
C ARG A 6 -68.86 -4.84 -37.30
N PHE A 7 -67.56 -5.14 -37.30
CA PHE A 7 -66.58 -4.69 -36.33
C PHE A 7 -66.53 -3.15 -36.33
N LEU A 8 -66.56 -2.54 -35.15
CA LEU A 8 -65.93 -1.25 -34.90
C LEU A 8 -65.39 -1.26 -33.47
N VAL A 9 -64.13 -1.67 -33.33
CA VAL A 9 -63.35 -1.42 -32.11
C VAL A 9 -63.00 0.05 -32.15
N VAL A 10 -63.47 0.81 -31.16
CA VAL A 10 -63.03 2.18 -30.93
C VAL A 10 -61.58 2.11 -30.45
N ALA A 11 -60.65 2.37 -31.36
CA ALA A 11 -59.28 2.72 -31.00
C ALA A 11 -59.32 4.10 -30.35
N ALA A 12 -59.33 4.13 -29.01
CA ALA A 12 -58.94 5.33 -28.29
C ALA A 12 -57.44 5.53 -28.52
N VAL A 13 -57.11 6.32 -29.54
CA VAL A 13 -55.79 6.93 -29.68
C VAL A 13 -55.64 7.86 -28.49
N PHE A 14 -54.96 7.40 -27.44
CA PHE A 14 -54.33 8.32 -26.50
C PHE A 14 -53.23 9.02 -27.28
N THR A 15 -53.53 10.19 -27.85
CA THR A 15 -52.51 11.17 -28.14
C THR A 15 -51.88 11.53 -26.79
N ILE A 16 -50.68 11.02 -26.53
CA ILE A 16 -49.80 11.64 -25.54
C ILE A 16 -49.54 13.03 -26.10
N SER A 17 -50.24 14.03 -25.56
CA SER A 17 -49.76 15.40 -25.67
C SER A 17 -48.36 15.38 -25.06
N ALA A 18 -47.36 15.80 -25.83
CA ALA A 18 -46.08 16.18 -25.27
C ALA A 18 -46.37 17.29 -24.25
N ASN A 19 -46.51 16.92 -22.98
CA ASN A 19 -46.33 17.86 -21.91
C ASN A 19 -44.86 18.23 -22.03
N ALA A 20 -44.59 19.44 -22.54
CA ALA A 20 -43.29 20.03 -22.37
C ALA A 20 -43.06 20.08 -20.85
N PHE A 21 -42.17 19.23 -20.34
CA PHE A 21 -41.69 19.40 -18.98
C PHE A 21 -41.03 20.78 -18.88
N ALA A 22 -41.04 21.37 -17.69
CA ALA A 22 -40.23 22.56 -17.47
C ALA A 22 -38.75 22.17 -17.60
N ALA A 23 -37.95 23.01 -18.26
CA ALA A 23 -36.50 22.78 -18.34
C ALA A 23 -35.90 22.67 -16.93
N LEU A 24 -34.88 21.83 -16.77
CA LEU A 24 -34.20 21.62 -15.50
C LEU A 24 -33.63 22.94 -14.95
N PRO A 25 -33.72 23.20 -13.64
CA PRO A 25 -32.98 24.28 -13.00
C PRO A 25 -31.47 24.10 -13.16
N GLY A 26 -30.75 25.18 -13.43
CA GLY A 26 -29.29 25.20 -13.60
C GLY A 26 -28.86 25.50 -15.04
N SER A 27 -27.57 25.37 -15.32
CA SER A 27 -26.99 25.54 -16.66
C SER A 27 -26.11 24.36 -17.10
N GLY A 28 -25.94 23.35 -16.25
CA GLY A 28 -25.14 22.16 -16.52
C GLY A 28 -23.64 22.38 -16.40
N THR A 29 -23.21 23.49 -15.80
CA THR A 29 -21.80 23.78 -15.51
C THR A 29 -21.43 23.29 -14.11
N GLU A 30 -20.14 23.15 -13.81
CA GLU A 30 -19.69 22.75 -12.47
C GLU A 30 -20.17 23.73 -11.38
N ALA A 31 -20.15 25.03 -11.65
CA ALA A 31 -20.61 26.06 -10.72
C ALA A 31 -22.14 26.15 -10.60
N ASP A 32 -22.88 25.64 -11.58
CA ASP A 32 -24.33 25.71 -11.67
C ASP A 32 -24.89 24.45 -12.39
N PRO A 33 -24.86 23.28 -11.70
CA PRO A 33 -25.27 22.02 -12.29
C PRO A 33 -26.78 21.96 -12.52
N TRP A 34 -27.23 21.07 -13.41
CA TRP A 34 -28.64 20.69 -13.49
C TRP A 34 -29.11 20.08 -12.16
N ARG A 35 -30.23 20.55 -11.63
CA ARG A 35 -30.73 20.13 -10.31
C ARG A 35 -31.97 19.27 -10.49
N ILE A 36 -31.94 18.05 -9.95
CA ILE A 36 -33.08 17.14 -9.91
C ILE A 36 -33.73 17.28 -8.53
N GLU A 37 -34.86 18.01 -8.47
CA GLU A 37 -35.58 18.33 -7.24
C GLU A 37 -36.87 17.51 -7.08
N SER A 38 -37.25 16.74 -8.11
CA SER A 38 -38.48 15.98 -8.13
C SER A 38 -38.44 14.82 -9.13
N ARG A 39 -39.42 13.92 -9.03
CA ARG A 39 -39.58 12.82 -10.00
C ARG A 39 -39.77 13.33 -11.44
N ALA A 40 -40.47 14.45 -11.62
CA ALA A 40 -40.69 15.02 -12.95
C ALA A 40 -39.37 15.54 -13.56
N ASP A 41 -38.50 16.14 -12.76
CA ASP A 41 -37.17 16.58 -13.20
C ASP A 41 -36.30 15.38 -13.60
N PHE A 42 -36.36 14.30 -12.83
CA PHE A 42 -35.65 13.07 -13.17
C PHE A 42 -36.15 12.49 -14.51
N ASP A 43 -37.47 12.42 -14.71
CA ASP A 43 -38.05 11.91 -15.96
C ASP A 43 -37.66 12.81 -17.16
N GLU A 44 -37.59 14.13 -16.99
CA GLU A 44 -37.12 15.08 -18.01
C GLU A 44 -35.63 14.87 -18.33
N PHE A 45 -34.77 14.79 -17.30
CA PHE A 45 -33.34 14.50 -17.48
C PHE A 45 -33.10 13.18 -18.24
N ALA A 46 -33.89 12.15 -17.90
CA ALA A 46 -33.78 10.85 -18.55
C ALA A 46 -34.31 10.83 -19.99
N ALA A 47 -35.24 11.73 -20.35
CA ALA A 47 -35.84 11.78 -21.67
C ALA A 47 -35.03 12.59 -22.70
N ASP A 48 -34.27 13.60 -22.27
CA ASP A 48 -33.49 14.47 -23.17
C ASP A 48 -31.97 14.28 -23.02
N SER A 49 -31.36 13.73 -24.08
CA SER A 49 -29.91 13.53 -24.16
C SER A 49 -29.08 14.82 -24.12
N SER A 50 -29.69 15.99 -24.31
CA SER A 50 -28.99 17.28 -24.25
C SER A 50 -28.37 17.56 -22.86
N TYR A 51 -28.91 16.95 -21.80
CA TYR A 51 -28.39 17.08 -20.44
C TYR A 51 -27.20 16.16 -20.13
N TRP A 52 -27.01 15.06 -20.89
CA TRP A 52 -26.11 13.95 -20.52
C TRP A 52 -24.61 14.26 -20.66
N ALA A 53 -24.24 15.41 -21.19
CA ALA A 53 -22.87 15.91 -21.22
C ALA A 53 -22.57 16.96 -20.14
N GLY A 54 -23.59 17.46 -19.42
CA GLY A 54 -23.44 18.48 -18.39
C GLY A 54 -23.22 17.92 -16.98
N HIS A 55 -23.00 18.83 -16.02
CA HIS A 55 -22.99 18.53 -14.59
C HIS A 55 -24.42 18.50 -14.06
N THR A 56 -24.75 17.45 -13.33
CA THR A 56 -26.08 17.18 -12.77
C THR A 56 -25.94 16.72 -11.32
N ARG A 57 -26.86 17.14 -10.46
CA ARG A 57 -26.95 16.63 -9.09
C ARG A 57 -28.37 16.37 -8.63
N LEU A 58 -28.52 15.43 -7.70
CA LEU A 58 -29.76 15.27 -6.93
C LEU A 58 -29.80 16.27 -5.78
N ASP A 59 -30.99 16.83 -5.54
CA ASP A 59 -31.27 17.68 -4.37
C ASP A 59 -32.37 17.08 -3.46
N THR A 60 -32.89 15.90 -3.81
CA THR A 60 -33.82 15.13 -2.99
C THR A 60 -33.83 13.65 -3.39
N ASP A 61 -34.37 12.79 -2.52
CA ASP A 61 -34.62 11.39 -2.84
C ASP A 61 -35.75 11.27 -3.89
N ILE A 62 -35.55 10.41 -4.90
CA ILE A 62 -36.52 10.20 -5.98
C ILE A 62 -37.09 8.78 -5.93
N ASP A 63 -38.42 8.68 -5.79
CA ASP A 63 -39.13 7.40 -5.88
C ASP A 63 -39.55 7.08 -7.31
N LEU A 64 -39.03 5.95 -7.83
CA LEU A 64 -39.29 5.44 -9.16
C LEU A 64 -40.46 4.45 -9.22
N ALA A 65 -41.14 4.22 -8.09
CA ALA A 65 -42.30 3.33 -8.01
C ALA A 65 -43.40 3.68 -9.04
N GLY A 66 -44.10 2.64 -9.51
CA GLY A 66 -45.19 2.78 -10.48
C GLY A 66 -44.76 2.78 -11.94
N THR A 67 -43.46 2.85 -12.23
CA THR A 67 -42.90 2.69 -13.58
C THR A 67 -42.12 1.37 -13.69
N VAL A 68 -42.32 0.65 -14.79
CA VAL A 68 -41.50 -0.53 -15.15
C VAL A 68 -40.83 -0.22 -16.47
N TYR A 69 -39.51 -0.14 -16.47
CA TYR A 69 -38.72 0.22 -17.63
C TYR A 69 -38.40 -1.02 -18.50
N ASP A 70 -38.40 -0.84 -19.82
CA ASP A 70 -38.12 -1.89 -20.80
C ASP A 70 -36.71 -1.79 -21.43
N ARG A 71 -35.93 -0.80 -20.97
CA ARG A 71 -34.57 -0.41 -21.37
C ARG A 71 -33.94 0.39 -20.26
N ALA A 72 -32.64 0.65 -20.34
CA ALA A 72 -32.00 1.58 -19.41
C ALA A 72 -32.68 2.95 -19.39
N VAL A 73 -32.71 3.61 -18.23
CA VAL A 73 -33.48 4.84 -18.04
C VAL A 73 -32.78 6.02 -18.74
N ILE A 74 -31.46 6.12 -18.57
CA ILE A 74 -30.59 7.16 -19.08
C ILE A 74 -29.61 6.50 -20.08
N ALA A 75 -29.28 7.18 -21.17
CA ALA A 75 -28.41 6.62 -22.22
C ALA A 75 -28.81 5.20 -22.67
N PRO A 76 -30.09 4.95 -23.07
CA PRO A 76 -30.51 3.63 -23.52
C PRO A 76 -29.87 3.25 -24.85
N ASP A 77 -29.61 1.96 -25.00
CA ASP A 77 -29.22 1.38 -26.28
C ASP A 77 -30.39 1.45 -27.28
N THR A 78 -30.12 1.92 -28.49
CA THR A 78 -31.13 2.18 -29.52
C THR A 78 -31.32 1.02 -30.49
N ASP A 79 -30.33 0.13 -30.63
CA ASP A 79 -30.40 -1.06 -31.48
C ASP A 79 -29.84 -2.30 -30.77
N ARG A 80 -30.74 -3.22 -30.42
CA ARG A 80 -30.43 -4.45 -29.68
C ARG A 80 -29.99 -5.61 -30.58
N SER A 81 -29.95 -5.40 -31.89
CA SER A 81 -29.58 -6.44 -32.87
C SER A 81 -28.08 -6.54 -33.10
N VAL A 82 -27.32 -5.54 -32.66
CA VAL A 82 -25.87 -5.49 -32.72
C VAL A 82 -25.26 -5.58 -31.33
N ALA A 83 -24.01 -6.06 -31.24
CA ALA A 83 -23.33 -6.27 -29.95
C ALA A 83 -22.80 -4.95 -29.34
N ASP A 84 -22.54 -3.96 -30.20
CA ASP A 84 -22.02 -2.64 -29.85
C ASP A 84 -23.15 -1.68 -29.53
N PHE A 85 -22.95 -0.87 -28.49
CA PHE A 85 -23.94 0.11 -28.06
C PHE A 85 -24.19 1.16 -29.16
N GLN A 86 -25.46 1.40 -29.50
CA GLN A 86 -25.86 2.36 -30.55
C GLN A 86 -26.53 3.63 -30.01
N GLY A 87 -26.72 3.74 -28.69
CA GLY A 87 -27.31 4.91 -28.06
C GLY A 87 -26.35 6.11 -27.96
N THR A 88 -26.84 7.22 -27.42
CA THR A 88 -25.99 8.33 -26.97
C THR A 88 -25.46 8.00 -25.57
N PRO A 89 -24.14 7.90 -25.36
CA PRO A 89 -23.58 7.60 -24.04
C PRO A 89 -23.78 8.76 -23.06
N PHE A 90 -23.81 8.46 -21.76
CA PHE A 90 -23.68 9.49 -20.74
C PHE A 90 -22.20 9.88 -20.58
N THR A 91 -21.85 11.14 -20.86
CA THR A 91 -20.46 11.64 -20.83
C THR A 91 -20.26 12.80 -19.87
N GLY A 92 -21.31 13.19 -19.14
CA GLY A 92 -21.31 14.28 -18.18
C GLY A 92 -20.97 13.82 -16.77
N PHE A 93 -21.37 14.62 -15.79
CA PHE A 93 -21.11 14.38 -14.37
C PHE A 93 -22.42 14.26 -13.61
N PHE A 94 -22.67 13.13 -12.95
CA PHE A 94 -23.86 12.90 -12.14
C PHE A 94 -23.47 12.70 -10.68
N ASP A 95 -23.88 13.62 -9.82
CA ASP A 95 -23.64 13.56 -8.38
C ASP A 95 -24.94 13.24 -7.63
N GLY A 96 -25.00 12.08 -6.99
CA GLY A 96 -26.13 11.73 -6.14
C GLY A 96 -26.22 12.59 -4.88
N HIS A 97 -25.13 13.29 -4.49
CA HIS A 97 -25.12 14.24 -3.37
C HIS A 97 -25.70 13.66 -2.07
N SER A 98 -25.47 12.36 -1.83
CA SER A 98 -26.02 11.56 -0.72
C SER A 98 -27.53 11.28 -0.75
N TYR A 99 -28.23 11.66 -1.82
CA TYR A 99 -29.62 11.31 -2.06
C TYR A 99 -29.75 9.99 -2.83
N LYS A 100 -30.96 9.45 -2.81
CA LYS A 100 -31.27 8.11 -3.27
C LYS A 100 -32.23 8.11 -4.46
N LEU A 101 -32.08 7.12 -5.33
CA LEU A 101 -33.14 6.70 -6.24
C LEU A 101 -33.70 5.36 -5.75
N ILE A 102 -35.00 5.29 -5.49
CA ILE A 102 -35.61 4.13 -4.86
C ILE A 102 -36.66 3.45 -5.76
N ASN A 103 -36.85 2.14 -5.60
CA ASN A 103 -37.88 1.34 -6.27
C ASN A 103 -37.77 1.28 -7.82
N LEU A 104 -36.54 1.28 -8.35
CA LEU A 104 -36.28 1.15 -9.79
C LEU A 104 -36.63 -0.26 -10.29
N ARG A 105 -37.52 -0.38 -11.29
CA ARG A 105 -37.99 -1.68 -11.81
C ARG A 105 -37.80 -1.88 -13.29
N PHE A 106 -37.35 -3.07 -13.70
CA PHE A 106 -37.20 -3.47 -15.10
C PHE A 106 -37.90 -4.79 -15.41
N SER A 107 -38.34 -4.96 -16.66
CA SER A 107 -38.94 -6.22 -17.11
C SER A 107 -38.55 -6.56 -18.54
N TYR A 108 -37.96 -7.75 -18.73
CA TYR A 108 -37.61 -8.33 -20.03
C TYR A 108 -36.74 -7.43 -20.93
N SER A 109 -35.83 -6.65 -20.34
CA SER A 109 -34.91 -5.79 -21.11
C SER A 109 -33.69 -6.57 -21.63
N TYR A 110 -33.15 -6.20 -22.79
CA TYR A 110 -31.95 -6.85 -23.33
C TYR A 110 -30.68 -6.44 -22.57
N ASN A 111 -30.43 -5.13 -22.50
CA ASN A 111 -29.41 -4.49 -21.66
C ASN A 111 -30.15 -3.55 -20.69
N TRP A 112 -29.88 -3.63 -19.39
CA TRP A 112 -30.55 -2.74 -18.43
C TRP A 112 -29.68 -2.28 -17.25
N GLY A 113 -30.15 -1.19 -16.66
CA GLY A 113 -29.57 -0.44 -15.56
C GLY A 113 -30.12 0.98 -15.55
N LEU A 114 -29.83 1.78 -14.52
CA LEU A 114 -30.16 3.20 -14.54
C LEU A 114 -29.58 3.88 -15.78
N PHE A 115 -28.30 3.63 -16.07
CA PHE A 115 -27.62 4.05 -17.29
C PHE A 115 -27.43 2.88 -18.27
N GLY A 116 -27.55 3.09 -19.57
CA GLY A 116 -27.14 2.07 -20.55
C GLY A 116 -25.63 2.01 -20.68
N LEU A 117 -25.02 3.13 -21.06
CA LEU A 117 -23.57 3.30 -21.14
C LEU A 117 -23.13 4.60 -20.46
N ILE A 118 -22.23 4.48 -19.49
CA ILE A 118 -21.42 5.60 -18.99
C ILE A 118 -20.17 5.63 -19.87
N GLY A 119 -20.03 6.65 -20.72
CA GLY A 119 -18.90 6.80 -21.65
C GLY A 119 -17.61 7.20 -20.93
N SER A 120 -16.49 7.19 -21.65
CA SER A 120 -15.14 7.38 -21.09
C SER A 120 -14.91 8.68 -20.32
N SER A 121 -15.64 9.75 -20.63
CA SER A 121 -15.61 11.03 -19.89
C SER A 121 -16.67 11.12 -18.80
N GLY A 122 -17.62 10.17 -18.76
CA GLY A 122 -18.74 10.16 -17.84
C GLY A 122 -18.30 9.83 -16.42
N THR A 123 -18.85 10.56 -15.45
CA THR A 123 -18.63 10.30 -14.02
C THR A 123 -19.96 10.20 -13.31
N VAL A 124 -20.16 9.14 -12.53
CA VAL A 124 -21.28 8.97 -11.61
C VAL A 124 -20.74 8.77 -10.21
N ARG A 125 -21.15 9.62 -9.27
CA ARG A 125 -20.66 9.54 -7.89
C ARG A 125 -21.74 9.73 -6.84
N ASN A 126 -21.47 9.25 -5.62
CA ASN A 126 -22.32 9.47 -4.44
C ASN A 126 -23.78 9.10 -4.65
N LEU A 127 -24.06 8.14 -5.55
CA LEU A 127 -25.41 7.79 -5.97
C LEU A 127 -25.81 6.45 -5.35
N HIS A 128 -26.92 6.46 -4.62
CA HIS A 128 -27.45 5.29 -3.92
C HIS A 128 -28.74 4.83 -4.60
N LEU A 129 -28.75 3.60 -5.12
CA LEU A 129 -29.93 2.94 -5.66
C LEU A 129 -30.47 1.92 -4.64
N GLU A 130 -31.68 2.14 -4.15
CA GLU A 130 -32.31 1.24 -3.20
C GLU A 130 -33.51 0.51 -3.82
N ASN A 131 -33.60 -0.80 -3.52
CA ASN A 131 -34.69 -1.66 -3.98
C ASN A 131 -34.82 -1.70 -5.53
N VAL A 132 -33.69 -1.93 -6.20
CA VAL A 132 -33.67 -2.22 -7.65
C VAL A 132 -34.21 -3.64 -7.87
N ASP A 133 -35.15 -3.82 -8.79
CA ASP A 133 -35.69 -5.14 -9.14
C ASP A 133 -35.83 -5.28 -10.65
N GLY A 134 -35.14 -6.25 -11.24
CA GLY A 134 -35.21 -6.43 -12.68
C GLY A 134 -34.77 -7.79 -13.18
N THR A 135 -35.30 -8.15 -14.35
CA THR A 135 -34.87 -9.33 -15.12
C THR A 135 -34.59 -8.91 -16.56
N GLY A 136 -33.41 -9.30 -17.06
CA GLY A 136 -33.00 -9.04 -18.45
C GLY A 136 -32.47 -10.26 -19.19
N TYR A 137 -32.15 -10.07 -20.47
CA TYR A 137 -31.71 -11.15 -21.36
C TYR A 137 -30.20 -11.22 -21.56
N SER A 138 -29.47 -10.10 -21.52
CA SER A 138 -28.04 -10.07 -21.79
C SER A 138 -27.26 -9.40 -20.65
N ARG A 139 -26.93 -8.10 -20.77
CA ARG A 139 -26.11 -7.36 -19.80
C ARG A 139 -26.99 -6.66 -18.77
N ALA A 140 -26.69 -6.82 -17.49
CA ALA A 140 -27.49 -6.25 -16.42
C ALA A 140 -26.59 -5.68 -15.32
N GLY A 141 -26.88 -4.46 -14.91
CA GLY A 141 -26.33 -3.84 -13.71
C GLY A 141 -27.33 -2.86 -13.14
N GLY A 142 -27.44 -2.75 -11.82
CA GLY A 142 -28.41 -1.83 -11.23
C GLY A 142 -28.09 -0.38 -11.60
N LEU A 143 -26.82 0.00 -11.57
CA LEU A 143 -26.36 1.34 -11.95
C LEU A 143 -26.19 1.48 -13.46
N CYS A 144 -25.46 0.58 -14.13
CA CYS A 144 -25.34 0.65 -15.58
C CYS A 144 -25.20 -0.70 -16.29
N SER A 145 -25.49 -0.77 -17.58
CA SER A 145 -25.15 -1.98 -18.35
C SER A 145 -23.66 -2.05 -18.66
N ILE A 146 -23.06 -0.93 -19.10
CA ILE A 146 -21.65 -0.82 -19.46
C ILE A 146 -21.06 0.44 -18.80
N ASN A 147 -19.90 0.29 -18.16
CA ASN A 147 -19.10 1.40 -17.65
C ASN A 147 -17.81 1.52 -18.45
N GLU A 148 -17.60 2.62 -19.16
CA GLU A 148 -16.32 3.03 -19.74
C GLU A 148 -15.74 4.26 -19.02
N GLY A 149 -16.51 4.93 -18.17
CA GLY A 149 -16.11 6.09 -17.38
C GLY A 149 -15.79 5.77 -15.92
N ALA A 150 -16.14 6.67 -15.01
CA ALA A 150 -15.87 6.55 -13.58
C ALA A 150 -17.16 6.40 -12.76
N ILE A 151 -17.21 5.36 -11.92
CA ILE A 151 -18.22 5.16 -10.88
C ILE A 151 -17.51 5.25 -9.54
N LYS A 152 -17.90 6.20 -8.68
CA LYS A 152 -17.22 6.45 -7.41
C LYS A 152 -18.20 6.59 -6.24
N SER A 153 -17.95 5.88 -5.13
CA SER A 153 -18.75 6.01 -3.91
C SER A 153 -20.26 5.78 -4.16
N CYS A 154 -20.58 4.79 -5.00
CA CYS A 154 -21.95 4.44 -5.34
C CYS A 154 -22.40 3.16 -4.62
N TYR A 155 -23.70 3.06 -4.37
CA TYR A 155 -24.31 1.92 -3.67
C TYR A 155 -25.53 1.39 -4.44
N VAL A 156 -25.68 0.06 -4.53
CA VAL A 156 -26.86 -0.57 -5.11
C VAL A 156 -27.37 -1.71 -4.22
N SER A 157 -28.68 -1.75 -3.99
CA SER A 157 -29.37 -2.87 -3.32
C SER A 157 -30.60 -3.35 -4.09
N GLY A 158 -30.92 -4.64 -3.93
CA GLY A 158 -32.11 -5.25 -4.52
C GLY A 158 -31.85 -6.59 -5.21
N ARG A 159 -32.61 -6.91 -6.25
CA ARG A 159 -32.54 -8.15 -7.03
C ARG A 159 -32.25 -7.87 -8.50
N ILE A 160 -31.16 -8.42 -9.01
CA ILE A 160 -30.71 -8.18 -10.39
C ILE A 160 -30.53 -9.51 -11.09
N GLU A 161 -31.38 -9.76 -12.10
CA GLU A 161 -31.30 -10.97 -12.91
C GLU A 161 -30.98 -10.67 -14.38
N GLY A 162 -30.14 -11.51 -14.97
CA GLY A 162 -29.82 -11.50 -16.39
C GLY A 162 -29.35 -12.87 -16.87
N SER A 163 -28.94 -12.97 -18.15
CA SER A 163 -28.43 -14.24 -18.68
C SER A 163 -26.91 -14.25 -18.87
N ASN A 164 -26.30 -13.16 -19.36
CA ASN A 164 -24.90 -13.16 -19.78
C ASN A 164 -23.96 -12.50 -18.76
N GLN A 165 -23.85 -11.17 -18.76
CA GLN A 165 -23.00 -10.41 -17.84
C GLN A 165 -23.87 -9.68 -16.83
N VAL A 166 -23.90 -10.16 -15.60
CA VAL A 166 -24.78 -9.64 -14.56
C VAL A 166 -23.96 -9.17 -13.36
N GLY A 167 -24.09 -7.89 -13.03
CA GLY A 167 -23.47 -7.26 -11.87
C GLY A 167 -24.47 -6.54 -10.98
N GLY A 168 -24.12 -6.30 -9.72
CA GLY A 168 -24.89 -5.39 -8.87
C GLY A 168 -24.77 -3.94 -9.35
N ILE A 169 -23.55 -3.49 -9.65
CA ILE A 169 -23.26 -2.14 -10.15
C ILE A 169 -23.37 -2.11 -11.67
N CYS A 170 -22.58 -2.93 -12.37
CA CYS A 170 -22.57 -2.94 -13.83
C CYS A 170 -22.49 -4.33 -14.47
N GLY A 171 -23.03 -4.48 -15.67
CA GLY A 171 -22.82 -5.73 -16.43
C GLY A 171 -21.35 -5.89 -16.84
N ILE A 172 -20.83 -4.90 -17.57
CA ILE A 172 -19.45 -4.85 -18.04
C ILE A 172 -18.75 -3.60 -17.51
N ASN A 173 -17.56 -3.77 -16.92
CA ASN A 173 -16.66 -2.70 -16.54
C ASN A 173 -15.45 -2.63 -17.49
N ARG A 174 -15.22 -1.48 -18.10
CA ARG A 174 -14.05 -1.09 -18.90
C ARG A 174 -13.39 0.19 -18.39
N GLY A 175 -14.11 0.94 -17.53
CA GLY A 175 -13.61 2.12 -16.84
C GLY A 175 -13.20 1.80 -15.40
N THR A 176 -13.45 2.74 -14.49
CA THR A 176 -13.13 2.62 -13.07
C THR A 176 -14.38 2.50 -12.22
N ILE A 177 -14.38 1.55 -11.28
CA ILE A 177 -15.31 1.46 -10.16
C ILE A 177 -14.49 1.58 -8.88
N LEU A 178 -14.74 2.63 -8.11
CA LEU A 178 -13.96 3.00 -6.93
C LEU A 178 -14.87 3.19 -5.73
N GLU A 179 -14.47 2.68 -4.57
CA GLU A 179 -15.14 2.94 -3.27
C GLU A 179 -16.65 2.61 -3.30
N SER A 180 -17.06 1.65 -4.14
CA SER A 180 -18.48 1.38 -4.42
C SER A 180 -18.89 0.02 -3.90
N SER A 181 -20.18 -0.15 -3.61
CA SER A 181 -20.68 -1.36 -2.97
C SER A 181 -22.03 -1.84 -3.48
N ALA A 182 -22.25 -3.15 -3.36
CA ALA A 182 -23.49 -3.78 -3.75
C ALA A 182 -24.01 -4.75 -2.68
N GLN A 183 -25.24 -4.55 -2.25
CA GLN A 183 -26.03 -5.49 -1.46
C GLN A 183 -27.18 -6.03 -2.32
N CYS A 184 -26.81 -6.72 -3.40
CA CYS A 184 -27.76 -7.22 -4.39
C CYS A 184 -27.77 -8.75 -4.38
N THR A 185 -28.96 -9.36 -4.44
CA THR A 185 -29.07 -10.76 -4.89
C THR A 185 -28.93 -10.76 -6.41
N VAL A 186 -27.84 -11.36 -6.90
CA VAL A 186 -27.50 -11.37 -8.33
C VAL A 186 -27.73 -12.76 -8.91
N ARG A 187 -28.39 -12.84 -10.07
CA ARG A 187 -28.59 -14.10 -10.79
C ARG A 187 -28.21 -14.00 -12.27
N GLY A 188 -27.12 -14.65 -12.68
CA GLY A 188 -26.68 -14.72 -14.08
C GLY A 188 -26.80 -16.13 -14.67
N ARG A 189 -27.81 -16.37 -15.50
CA ARG A 189 -28.24 -17.74 -15.84
C ARG A 189 -27.30 -18.56 -16.74
N LEU A 190 -26.49 -17.93 -17.59
CA LEU A 190 -25.73 -18.63 -18.63
C LEU A 190 -24.21 -18.46 -18.51
N SER A 191 -23.75 -17.30 -18.04
CA SER A 191 -22.33 -16.98 -18.01
C SER A 191 -22.00 -16.15 -16.77
N GLU A 192 -21.31 -15.03 -16.95
CA GLU A 192 -20.62 -14.25 -15.93
C GLU A 192 -21.55 -13.50 -14.96
N ALA A 193 -21.46 -13.84 -13.67
CA ALA A 193 -22.20 -13.18 -12.60
C ALA A 193 -21.27 -12.71 -11.48
N GLY A 194 -21.45 -11.48 -11.02
CA GLY A 194 -20.74 -10.93 -9.86
C GLY A 194 -21.53 -9.93 -9.06
N GLY A 195 -21.19 -9.75 -7.78
CA GLY A 195 -21.86 -8.78 -6.92
C GLY A 195 -21.62 -7.33 -7.35
N ILE A 196 -20.43 -6.97 -7.83
CA ILE A 196 -20.13 -5.64 -8.40
C ILE A 196 -20.33 -5.66 -9.91
N CYS A 197 -19.65 -6.56 -10.62
CA CYS A 197 -19.80 -6.67 -12.07
C CYS A 197 -19.82 -8.11 -12.59
N GLY A 198 -20.49 -8.32 -13.72
CA GLY A 198 -20.41 -9.60 -14.42
C GLY A 198 -19.01 -9.80 -15.00
N LYS A 199 -18.55 -8.84 -15.80
CA LYS A 199 -17.25 -8.88 -16.46
C LYS A 199 -16.44 -7.60 -16.24
N ASN A 200 -15.22 -7.74 -15.74
CA ASN A 200 -14.21 -6.68 -15.78
C ASN A 200 -13.32 -6.91 -17.00
N ASP A 201 -13.39 -6.01 -17.98
CA ASP A 201 -12.82 -6.14 -19.34
C ASP A 201 -11.77 -5.03 -19.55
N GLY A 202 -10.65 -5.15 -18.86
CA GLY A 202 -9.62 -4.10 -18.79
C GLY A 202 -9.97 -2.92 -17.89
N GLY A 203 -11.05 -2.99 -17.12
CA GLY A 203 -11.41 -1.99 -16.14
C GLY A 203 -10.67 -2.15 -14.80
N THR A 204 -10.85 -1.16 -13.92
CA THR A 204 -10.36 -1.21 -12.53
C THR A 204 -11.54 -1.29 -11.56
N ILE A 205 -11.45 -2.19 -10.58
CA ILE A 205 -12.33 -2.28 -9.41
C ILE A 205 -11.45 -2.12 -8.18
N LYS A 206 -11.61 -1.02 -7.44
CA LYS A 206 -10.76 -0.67 -6.29
C LYS A 206 -11.59 -0.28 -5.08
N ALA A 207 -11.20 -0.74 -3.89
CA ALA A 207 -11.88 -0.40 -2.63
C ALA A 207 -13.38 -0.71 -2.68
N CYS A 208 -13.79 -1.80 -3.36
CA CYS A 208 -15.19 -2.14 -3.57
C CYS A 208 -15.58 -3.37 -2.76
N TYR A 209 -16.88 -3.49 -2.43
CA TYR A 209 -17.37 -4.67 -1.72
C TYR A 209 -18.78 -5.13 -2.10
N ALA A 210 -18.97 -6.44 -2.07
CA ALA A 210 -20.24 -7.10 -2.35
C ALA A 210 -20.71 -7.94 -1.16
N LEU A 211 -21.94 -7.71 -0.71
CA LEU A 211 -22.52 -8.36 0.47
C LEU A 211 -23.68 -9.31 0.15
N GLY A 212 -24.26 -9.21 -1.05
CA GLY A 212 -25.41 -10.04 -1.45
C GLY A 212 -25.01 -11.33 -2.16
N ASP A 213 -25.88 -12.33 -2.10
CA ASP A 213 -25.65 -13.65 -2.69
C ASP A 213 -25.62 -13.61 -4.23
N VAL A 214 -24.80 -14.47 -4.83
CA VAL A 214 -24.62 -14.56 -6.28
C VAL A 214 -24.89 -15.99 -6.75
N GLU A 215 -25.83 -16.14 -7.68
CA GLU A 215 -26.12 -17.41 -8.36
C GLU A 215 -25.80 -17.28 -9.86
N GLY A 216 -25.13 -18.26 -10.47
CA GLY A 216 -24.96 -18.26 -11.91
C GLY A 216 -24.57 -19.57 -12.58
N GLY A 217 -24.36 -19.53 -13.89
CA GLY A 217 -23.93 -20.70 -14.67
C GLY A 217 -22.42 -20.89 -14.65
N GLU A 218 -21.71 -20.13 -15.48
CA GLU A 218 -20.25 -20.22 -15.65
C GLU A 218 -19.55 -18.93 -15.23
N LYS A 219 -18.40 -19.01 -14.55
CA LYS A 219 -17.63 -17.85 -14.09
C LYS A 219 -18.45 -16.98 -13.14
N VAL A 220 -18.71 -17.54 -11.96
CA VAL A 220 -19.52 -16.91 -10.92
C VAL A 220 -18.59 -16.49 -9.78
N GLY A 221 -18.56 -15.18 -9.49
CA GLY A 221 -17.77 -14.61 -8.41
C GLY A 221 -18.63 -13.84 -7.42
N GLY A 222 -18.27 -13.79 -6.14
CA GLY A 222 -18.99 -12.93 -5.19
C GLY A 222 -18.84 -11.44 -5.52
N LEU A 223 -17.67 -11.01 -6.02
CA LEU A 223 -17.40 -9.64 -6.46
C LEU A 223 -17.51 -9.49 -7.99
N CYS A 224 -16.84 -10.37 -8.74
CA CYS A 224 -16.71 -10.27 -10.19
C CYS A 224 -16.82 -11.63 -10.89
N GLY A 225 -17.66 -11.78 -11.91
CA GLY A 225 -17.75 -13.04 -12.64
C GLY A 225 -16.44 -13.43 -13.34
N GLY A 226 -15.88 -12.51 -14.14
CA GLY A 226 -14.58 -12.69 -14.78
C GLY A 226 -13.76 -11.41 -14.90
N ASN A 227 -12.48 -11.49 -14.53
CA ASN A 227 -11.49 -10.41 -14.64
C ASN A 227 -10.54 -10.68 -15.81
N TYR A 228 -10.48 -9.78 -16.79
CA TYR A 228 -9.73 -9.99 -18.03
C TYR A 228 -8.93 -8.77 -18.45
N TYR A 229 -7.82 -9.03 -19.13
CA TYR A 229 -7.15 -8.05 -19.96
C TYR A 229 -8.07 -7.65 -21.13
N GLY A 230 -8.34 -6.35 -21.25
CA GLY A 230 -9.14 -5.74 -22.31
C GLY A 230 -8.29 -4.85 -23.21
N SER A 231 -8.69 -3.59 -23.38
CA SER A 231 -7.80 -2.53 -23.91
C SER A 231 -6.67 -2.15 -22.94
N THR A 232 -6.87 -2.48 -21.67
CA THR A 232 -6.04 -2.17 -20.50
C THR A 232 -6.05 -3.38 -19.56
N ASN A 233 -5.26 -3.36 -18.49
CA ASN A 233 -5.21 -4.44 -17.50
C ASN A 233 -6.53 -4.52 -16.71
N GLY A 234 -7.08 -5.72 -16.56
CA GLY A 234 -8.18 -6.00 -15.64
C GLY A 234 -7.65 -6.06 -14.20
N ILE A 235 -7.98 -5.05 -13.40
CA ILE A 235 -7.45 -4.90 -12.04
C ILE A 235 -8.58 -4.98 -11.02
N ILE A 236 -8.41 -5.86 -10.02
CA ILE A 236 -9.24 -5.89 -8.81
C ILE A 236 -8.31 -5.75 -7.59
N VAL A 237 -8.44 -4.65 -6.86
CA VAL A 237 -7.55 -4.31 -5.74
C VAL A 237 -8.33 -3.87 -4.50
N ASP A 238 -7.83 -4.21 -3.33
CA ASP A 238 -8.34 -3.74 -2.03
C ASP A 238 -9.85 -3.96 -1.87
N SER A 239 -10.37 -5.11 -2.34
CA SER A 239 -11.80 -5.36 -2.50
C SER A 239 -12.23 -6.69 -1.90
N TYR A 240 -13.49 -6.83 -1.48
CA TYR A 240 -13.94 -8.06 -0.83
C TYR A 240 -15.39 -8.48 -1.13
N ALA A 241 -15.67 -9.76 -0.92
CA ALA A 241 -17.01 -10.32 -1.02
C ALA A 241 -17.37 -11.19 0.19
N SER A 242 -18.62 -11.11 0.63
CA SER A 242 -19.13 -11.87 1.79
C SER A 242 -20.46 -12.61 1.56
N GLY A 243 -21.16 -12.34 0.46
CA GLY A 243 -22.35 -13.10 0.07
C GLY A 243 -22.00 -14.52 -0.38
N ASP A 244 -22.95 -15.45 -0.23
CA ASP A 244 -22.76 -16.83 -0.66
C ASP A 244 -22.80 -16.92 -2.20
N VAL A 245 -21.99 -17.82 -2.76
CA VAL A 245 -21.83 -17.97 -4.21
C VAL A 245 -22.21 -19.39 -4.63
N VAL A 246 -23.15 -19.49 -5.56
CA VAL A 246 -23.59 -20.76 -6.15
C VAL A 246 -23.42 -20.70 -7.66
N GLY A 247 -22.71 -21.68 -8.24
CA GLY A 247 -22.63 -21.79 -9.69
C GLY A 247 -22.43 -23.20 -10.23
N GLU A 248 -22.21 -23.35 -11.54
CA GLU A 248 -21.91 -24.65 -12.15
C GLU A 248 -20.41 -24.82 -12.36
N SER A 249 -19.76 -23.87 -13.05
CA SER A 249 -18.35 -23.97 -13.47
C SER A 249 -17.57 -22.68 -13.24
N ASN A 250 -16.31 -22.79 -12.81
CA ASN A 250 -15.45 -21.65 -12.43
C ASN A 250 -16.14 -20.75 -11.39
N VAL A 251 -16.33 -21.28 -10.18
CA VAL A 251 -17.02 -20.59 -9.09
C VAL A 251 -16.00 -20.14 -8.05
N GLY A 252 -15.97 -18.86 -7.73
CA GLY A 252 -15.06 -18.27 -6.74
C GLY A 252 -15.80 -17.39 -5.75
N GLY A 253 -15.36 -17.36 -4.49
CA GLY A 253 -15.96 -16.46 -3.50
C GLY A 253 -15.73 -14.98 -3.82
N LEU A 254 -14.62 -14.63 -4.49
CA LEU A 254 -14.37 -13.28 -5.00
C LEU A 254 -14.59 -13.22 -6.52
N CYS A 255 -13.90 -14.09 -7.27
CA CYS A 255 -13.91 -14.03 -8.73
C CYS A 255 -14.07 -15.40 -9.37
N GLY A 256 -15.01 -15.55 -10.32
CA GLY A 256 -15.19 -16.83 -11.01
C GLY A 256 -13.98 -17.25 -11.83
N ALA A 257 -13.48 -16.34 -12.67
CA ALA A 257 -12.25 -16.53 -13.45
C ALA A 257 -11.37 -15.28 -13.47
N ASN A 258 -10.12 -15.41 -13.01
CA ASN A 258 -9.12 -14.35 -13.09
C ASN A 258 -8.15 -14.61 -14.24
N GLY A 259 -8.12 -13.74 -15.24
CA GLY A 259 -7.14 -13.74 -16.33
C GLY A 259 -6.07 -12.65 -16.20
N ASP A 260 -6.11 -11.83 -15.15
CA ASP A 260 -5.23 -10.67 -15.00
C ASP A 260 -4.86 -10.44 -13.51
N TYR A 261 -5.09 -9.27 -12.92
CA TYR A 261 -4.52 -8.92 -11.62
C TYR A 261 -5.56 -8.81 -10.49
N ILE A 262 -5.37 -9.60 -9.41
CA ILE A 262 -6.08 -9.49 -8.14
C ILE A 262 -5.07 -9.24 -7.02
N LYS A 263 -5.27 -8.21 -6.19
CA LYS A 263 -4.37 -7.89 -5.08
C LYS A 263 -5.12 -7.39 -3.84
N ASN A 264 -4.68 -7.79 -2.65
CA ASN A 264 -5.23 -7.31 -1.37
C ASN A 264 -6.75 -7.53 -1.25
N CYS A 265 -7.22 -8.68 -1.72
CA CYS A 265 -8.64 -9.00 -1.74
C CYS A 265 -8.98 -10.18 -0.84
N PHE A 266 -10.23 -10.28 -0.39
CA PHE A 266 -10.69 -11.47 0.31
C PHE A 266 -12.13 -11.88 0.04
N ALA A 267 -12.41 -13.16 0.30
CA ALA A 267 -13.74 -13.73 0.25
C ALA A 267 -14.08 -14.48 1.55
N SER A 268 -15.29 -14.27 2.05
CA SER A 268 -15.80 -14.92 3.28
C SER A 268 -17.10 -15.68 3.11
N GLY A 269 -17.85 -15.44 2.03
CA GLY A 269 -19.06 -16.20 1.70
C GLY A 269 -18.76 -17.64 1.31
N ASN A 270 -19.70 -18.54 1.55
CA ASN A 270 -19.57 -19.94 1.17
C ASN A 270 -19.70 -20.10 -0.35
N VAL A 271 -18.95 -21.03 -0.90
CA VAL A 271 -18.86 -21.26 -2.35
C VAL A 271 -19.30 -22.68 -2.67
N LYS A 272 -20.33 -22.81 -3.52
CA LYS A 272 -20.82 -24.09 -4.01
C LYS A 272 -20.80 -24.14 -5.53
N GLY A 273 -20.24 -25.19 -6.10
CA GLY A 273 -20.30 -25.43 -7.54
C GLY A 273 -20.27 -26.90 -7.96
N LEU A 274 -20.20 -27.16 -9.27
CA LEU A 274 -20.16 -28.53 -9.81
C LEU A 274 -18.74 -28.92 -10.26
N LEU A 275 -18.05 -28.03 -10.98
CA LEU A 275 -16.76 -28.33 -11.63
C LEU A 275 -15.57 -27.75 -10.85
N LYS A 276 -15.14 -26.53 -11.19
CA LYS A 276 -13.96 -25.86 -10.63
C LYS A 276 -14.38 -24.82 -9.61
N VAL A 277 -14.10 -25.07 -8.33
CA VAL A 277 -14.56 -24.23 -7.24
C VAL A 277 -13.39 -23.85 -6.33
N GLY A 278 -13.23 -22.54 -6.09
CA GLY A 278 -12.24 -22.01 -5.17
C GLY A 278 -12.84 -21.06 -4.15
N GLY A 279 -12.27 -21.00 -2.95
CA GLY A 279 -12.74 -20.05 -1.93
C GLY A 279 -12.57 -18.58 -2.35
N LEU A 280 -11.49 -18.25 -3.06
CA LEU A 280 -11.28 -16.92 -3.66
C LEU A 280 -11.61 -16.93 -5.16
N CYS A 281 -11.04 -17.88 -5.91
CA CYS A 281 -11.14 -17.91 -7.37
C CYS A 281 -11.41 -19.31 -7.93
N GLY A 282 -12.38 -19.44 -8.84
CA GLY A 282 -12.63 -20.73 -9.50
C GLY A 282 -11.46 -21.15 -10.41
N LEU A 283 -11.11 -20.28 -11.37
CA LEU A 283 -9.97 -20.45 -12.27
C LEU A 283 -9.07 -19.22 -12.21
N ASN A 284 -7.85 -19.38 -11.73
CA ASN A 284 -6.80 -18.37 -11.86
C ASN A 284 -5.90 -18.67 -13.05
N ALA A 285 -5.78 -17.74 -13.99
CA ALA A 285 -4.82 -17.72 -15.09
C ALA A 285 -3.96 -16.43 -15.07
N GLY A 286 -4.20 -15.53 -14.12
CA GLY A 286 -3.46 -14.29 -13.90
C GLY A 286 -2.64 -14.32 -12.61
N SER A 287 -2.42 -13.16 -12.00
CA SER A 287 -1.74 -13.03 -10.70
C SER A 287 -2.74 -12.76 -9.59
N ILE A 288 -2.60 -13.50 -8.47
CA ILE A 288 -3.29 -13.21 -7.22
C ILE A 288 -2.20 -12.99 -6.16
N THR A 289 -2.23 -11.81 -5.53
CA THR A 289 -1.23 -11.42 -4.54
C THR A 289 -1.90 -10.91 -3.27
N GLY A 290 -1.34 -11.23 -2.11
CA GLY A 290 -1.77 -10.60 -0.86
C GLY A 290 -3.25 -10.87 -0.54
N SER A 291 -3.81 -12.04 -0.86
CA SER A 291 -5.27 -12.26 -0.85
C SER A 291 -5.67 -13.53 -0.12
N TYR A 292 -6.89 -13.58 0.44
CA TYR A 292 -7.29 -14.72 1.26
C TYR A 292 -8.76 -15.14 1.18
N ALA A 293 -9.05 -16.40 1.54
CA ALA A 293 -10.40 -16.94 1.57
C ALA A 293 -10.71 -17.72 2.85
N THR A 294 -11.88 -17.45 3.42
CA THR A 294 -12.32 -18.05 4.70
C THR A 294 -13.62 -18.84 4.59
N GLY A 295 -14.40 -18.64 3.51
CA GLY A 295 -15.67 -19.31 3.29
C GLY A 295 -15.51 -20.80 2.98
N LYS A 296 -16.54 -21.59 3.32
CA LYS A 296 -16.59 -23.03 3.01
C LYS A 296 -16.65 -23.27 1.50
N VAL A 297 -15.94 -24.27 1.00
CA VAL A 297 -15.93 -24.67 -0.41
C VAL A 297 -16.55 -26.06 -0.58
N GLU A 298 -17.60 -26.17 -1.39
CA GLU A 298 -18.28 -27.43 -1.72
C GLU A 298 -18.40 -27.62 -3.24
N THR A 299 -17.97 -28.78 -3.73
CA THR A 299 -18.10 -29.13 -5.14
C THR A 299 -18.21 -30.64 -5.37
N ASP A 300 -18.69 -31.01 -6.55
CA ASP A 300 -18.72 -32.40 -6.99
C ASP A 300 -17.41 -32.84 -7.67
N GLU A 301 -16.52 -31.91 -8.07
CA GLU A 301 -15.25 -32.24 -8.74
C GLU A 301 -14.01 -31.61 -8.09
N ILE A 302 -13.53 -30.46 -8.61
CA ILE A 302 -12.23 -29.86 -8.28
C ILE A 302 -12.42 -28.73 -7.27
N ALA A 303 -11.81 -28.87 -6.09
CA ALA A 303 -11.95 -27.96 -4.97
C ALA A 303 -10.60 -27.42 -4.50
N GLY A 304 -10.50 -26.11 -4.32
CA GLY A 304 -9.36 -25.49 -3.62
C GLY A 304 -9.82 -24.48 -2.58
N GLY A 305 -9.17 -24.44 -1.42
CA GLY A 305 -9.51 -23.45 -0.39
C GLY A 305 -9.29 -22.01 -0.86
N LEU A 306 -8.32 -21.75 -1.73
CA LEU A 306 -8.12 -20.46 -2.41
C LEU A 306 -8.54 -20.52 -3.88
N CYS A 307 -7.95 -21.42 -4.66
CA CYS A 307 -8.19 -21.53 -6.11
C CYS A 307 -8.64 -22.94 -6.50
N GLY A 308 -9.73 -23.08 -7.26
CA GLY A 308 -10.09 -24.38 -7.83
C GLY A 308 -8.98 -24.91 -8.74
N VAL A 309 -8.63 -24.12 -9.76
CA VAL A 309 -7.51 -24.38 -10.67
C VAL A 309 -6.58 -23.16 -10.70
N ASN A 310 -5.27 -23.38 -10.52
CA ASN A 310 -4.25 -22.34 -10.63
C ASN A 310 -3.31 -22.55 -11.84
N ASN A 311 -3.46 -21.69 -12.84
CA ASN A 311 -2.66 -21.52 -14.05
C ASN A 311 -1.92 -20.18 -14.08
N GLY A 312 -1.68 -19.59 -12.92
CA GLY A 312 -1.04 -18.28 -12.79
C GLY A 312 -0.25 -18.14 -11.50
N ASN A 313 0.18 -16.91 -11.22
CA ASN A 313 1.02 -16.62 -10.06
C ASN A 313 0.17 -16.49 -8.79
N LEU A 314 0.61 -17.12 -7.69
CA LEU A 314 0.07 -16.87 -6.35
C LEU A 314 1.20 -16.39 -5.43
N ARG A 315 0.97 -15.28 -4.71
CA ARG A 315 1.97 -14.73 -3.77
C ARG A 315 1.32 -14.21 -2.50
N ALA A 316 1.87 -14.52 -1.32
CA ALA A 316 1.37 -14.03 -0.03
C ALA A 316 -0.16 -14.21 0.12
N CYS A 317 -0.67 -15.40 -0.17
CA CYS A 317 -2.10 -15.71 -0.12
C CYS A 317 -2.39 -16.81 0.89
N TYR A 318 -3.61 -16.86 1.43
CA TYR A 318 -3.97 -17.98 2.29
C TYR A 318 -5.44 -18.39 2.27
N SER A 319 -5.71 -19.60 2.73
CA SER A 319 -7.08 -20.13 2.91
C SER A 319 -7.27 -20.83 4.25
N THR A 320 -8.46 -20.67 4.82
CA THR A 320 -8.86 -21.31 6.10
C THR A 320 -10.21 -22.01 6.04
N GLY A 321 -11.01 -21.78 4.99
CA GLY A 321 -12.32 -22.40 4.86
C GLY A 321 -12.27 -23.93 4.68
N THR A 322 -13.27 -24.64 5.21
CA THR A 322 -13.43 -26.08 5.01
C THR A 322 -13.64 -26.41 3.53
N VAL A 323 -12.95 -27.44 3.01
CA VAL A 323 -13.00 -27.80 1.60
C VAL A 323 -13.57 -29.22 1.43
N THR A 324 -14.56 -29.38 0.55
CA THR A 324 -15.16 -30.68 0.19
C THR A 324 -15.29 -30.81 -1.32
N GLY A 325 -14.79 -31.91 -1.89
CA GLY A 325 -14.82 -32.25 -3.31
C GLY A 325 -14.78 -33.77 -3.52
N THR A 326 -14.75 -34.24 -4.77
CA THR A 326 -14.66 -35.70 -5.04
C THR A 326 -13.51 -36.12 -5.98
N VAL A 327 -12.88 -35.18 -6.68
CA VAL A 327 -11.81 -35.48 -7.66
C VAL A 327 -10.47 -34.95 -7.16
N ASP A 328 -10.18 -33.67 -7.42
CA ASP A 328 -8.93 -33.03 -7.01
C ASP A 328 -9.22 -31.98 -5.93
N ILE A 329 -8.75 -32.25 -4.71
CA ILE A 329 -9.04 -31.44 -3.52
C ILE A 329 -7.73 -30.95 -2.94
N GLY A 330 -7.63 -29.64 -2.71
CA GLY A 330 -6.47 -29.08 -2.05
C GLY A 330 -6.82 -27.98 -1.06
N GLY A 331 -6.04 -27.90 0.01
CA GLY A 331 -6.21 -26.87 1.02
C GLY A 331 -6.02 -25.45 0.47
N LEU A 332 -5.11 -25.24 -0.48
CA LEU A 332 -4.93 -23.97 -1.20
C LEU A 332 -5.45 -24.05 -2.64
N CYS A 333 -4.89 -24.94 -3.45
CA CYS A 333 -5.28 -25.19 -4.84
C CYS A 333 -5.72 -26.64 -5.06
N GLY A 334 -6.84 -26.83 -5.76
CA GLY A 334 -7.28 -28.16 -6.21
C GLY A 334 -6.37 -28.72 -7.29
N GLN A 335 -6.14 -27.95 -8.35
CA GLN A 335 -5.14 -28.23 -9.39
C GLN A 335 -4.16 -27.07 -9.57
N HIS A 336 -2.94 -27.39 -10.00
CA HIS A 336 -1.90 -26.42 -10.28
C HIS A 336 -1.02 -26.84 -11.45
N ASN A 337 -0.77 -25.93 -12.40
CA ASN A 337 -0.06 -26.23 -13.66
C ASN A 337 1.35 -25.62 -13.76
N GLY A 338 2.12 -25.60 -12.65
CA GLY A 338 3.56 -25.33 -12.66
C GLY A 338 3.99 -23.85 -12.66
N TYR A 339 3.05 -22.93 -12.45
CA TYR A 339 3.33 -21.50 -12.27
C TYR A 339 3.87 -21.18 -10.85
N PRO A 340 4.59 -20.05 -10.65
CA PRO A 340 5.08 -19.68 -9.33
C PRO A 340 3.99 -19.56 -8.25
N ILE A 341 4.19 -20.28 -7.14
CA ILE A 341 3.46 -20.10 -5.88
C ILE A 341 4.51 -19.77 -4.82
N SER A 342 4.38 -18.62 -4.15
CA SER A 342 5.36 -18.16 -3.15
C SER A 342 4.65 -17.64 -1.91
N ASP A 343 5.08 -18.10 -0.74
CA ASP A 343 4.56 -17.67 0.58
C ASP A 343 3.03 -17.75 0.67
N CYS A 344 2.46 -18.81 0.10
CA CYS A 344 1.04 -19.09 0.17
C CYS A 344 0.78 -20.27 1.10
N PHE A 345 -0.21 -20.12 1.98
CA PHE A 345 -0.44 -21.04 3.08
C PHE A 345 -1.90 -21.51 3.12
N TRP A 346 -2.15 -22.67 3.70
CA TRP A 346 -3.50 -23.03 4.12
C TRP A 346 -3.48 -23.65 5.50
N ASP A 347 -4.57 -23.47 6.22
CA ASP A 347 -4.77 -24.10 7.52
C ASP A 347 -5.23 -25.55 7.35
N VAL A 348 -4.39 -26.52 7.74
CA VAL A 348 -4.68 -27.95 7.58
C VAL A 348 -5.79 -28.46 8.50
N GLU A 349 -6.04 -27.76 9.61
CA GLU A 349 -7.00 -28.15 10.65
C GLU A 349 -8.40 -27.63 10.31
N THR A 350 -8.53 -26.35 9.96
CA THR A 350 -9.83 -25.74 9.63
C THR A 350 -10.32 -26.13 8.23
N SER A 351 -9.40 -26.32 7.28
CA SER A 351 -9.76 -26.79 5.94
C SER A 351 -10.20 -28.25 5.93
N GLY A 352 -9.71 -29.05 6.89
CA GLY A 352 -9.85 -30.51 6.90
C GLY A 352 -8.97 -31.22 5.86
N ILE A 353 -8.02 -30.51 5.22
CA ILE A 353 -7.21 -31.01 4.10
C ILE A 353 -5.71 -30.92 4.42
N THR A 354 -5.03 -32.06 4.32
CA THR A 354 -3.59 -32.16 4.63
C THR A 354 -2.66 -31.96 3.42
N THR A 355 -3.19 -31.89 2.19
CA THR A 355 -2.41 -31.79 0.94
C THR A 355 -2.99 -30.76 -0.01
N SER A 356 -2.17 -30.20 -0.90
CA SER A 356 -2.65 -29.30 -1.96
C SER A 356 -1.72 -29.38 -3.18
N ALA A 357 -2.23 -29.02 -4.36
CA ALA A 357 -1.43 -28.95 -5.58
C ALA A 357 -0.34 -27.85 -5.54
N GLY A 358 -0.36 -26.97 -4.55
CA GLY A 358 0.68 -25.99 -4.26
C GLY A 358 0.49 -25.27 -2.93
N GLY A 359 1.46 -24.43 -2.55
CA GLY A 359 1.50 -23.76 -1.25
C GLY A 359 2.06 -24.65 -0.14
N ILE A 360 2.00 -24.15 1.10
CA ILE A 360 2.50 -24.85 2.29
C ILE A 360 1.39 -24.97 3.33
N GLY A 361 1.10 -26.19 3.77
CA GLY A 361 0.13 -26.45 4.84
C GLY A 361 0.71 -26.09 6.20
N LYS A 362 -0.07 -25.40 7.02
CA LYS A 362 0.29 -24.95 8.36
C LYS A 362 -0.82 -25.32 9.34
N SER A 363 -0.48 -25.63 10.59
CA SER A 363 -1.46 -25.76 11.67
C SER A 363 -2.14 -24.41 11.96
N THR A 364 -3.28 -24.42 12.64
CA THR A 364 -3.94 -23.19 13.07
C THR A 364 -3.02 -22.35 13.97
N ALA A 365 -2.23 -22.99 14.83
CA ALA A 365 -1.28 -22.28 15.69
C ALA A 365 -0.18 -21.57 14.88
N GLU A 366 0.38 -22.24 13.86
CA GLU A 366 1.38 -21.62 12.98
C GLU A 366 0.77 -20.47 12.14
N MET A 367 -0.43 -20.66 11.60
CA MET A 367 -1.14 -19.63 10.81
C MET A 367 -1.47 -18.35 11.60
N LYS A 368 -1.45 -18.43 12.94
CA LYS A 368 -1.70 -17.29 13.83
C LYS A 368 -0.41 -16.72 14.44
N SER A 369 0.74 -17.28 14.07
CA SER A 369 2.04 -16.86 14.56
C SER A 369 2.73 -15.93 13.56
N LEU A 370 3.22 -14.78 14.04
CA LEU A 370 3.97 -13.83 13.23
C LEU A 370 5.20 -14.47 12.59
N ALA A 371 5.84 -15.42 13.27
CA ALA A 371 7.03 -16.12 12.78
C ALA A 371 6.79 -16.85 11.44
N THR A 372 5.55 -17.25 11.12
CA THR A 372 5.20 -17.85 9.83
C THR A 372 5.38 -16.89 8.66
N TYR A 373 5.24 -15.58 8.92
CA TYR A 373 5.20 -14.53 7.91
C TYR A 373 6.45 -13.65 7.92
N PHE A 374 7.09 -13.52 9.10
CA PHE A 374 8.19 -12.60 9.34
C PHE A 374 9.40 -12.82 8.42
N GLU A 375 9.67 -14.07 8.02
CA GLU A 375 10.76 -14.40 7.10
C GLU A 375 10.43 -14.08 5.63
N SER A 376 9.16 -13.91 5.26
CA SER A 376 8.78 -13.58 3.88
C SER A 376 8.85 -12.09 3.58
N VAL A 377 9.48 -11.71 2.48
CA VAL A 377 9.42 -10.32 2.01
C VAL A 377 8.03 -9.91 1.54
N TRP A 378 7.18 -10.84 1.11
CA TRP A 378 5.88 -10.53 0.52
C TRP A 378 4.77 -10.26 1.54
N TRP A 379 5.02 -10.57 2.81
CA TRP A 379 4.14 -10.28 3.93
C TRP A 379 4.57 -8.98 4.60
N GLU A 380 4.27 -7.87 3.93
CA GLU A 380 4.53 -6.52 4.42
C GLU A 380 3.47 -6.14 5.47
N PHE A 381 3.88 -6.00 6.73
CA PHE A 381 2.99 -5.62 7.81
C PHE A 381 2.79 -4.11 7.89
N ALA A 382 1.62 -3.73 8.40
CA ALA A 382 1.27 -2.37 8.70
C ALA A 382 2.02 -1.87 9.93
N ASP A 383 2.33 -0.59 9.92
CA ASP A 383 2.84 0.14 11.08
C ASP A 383 1.79 1.18 11.46
N PHE A 384 1.12 0.94 12.59
CA PHE A 384 0.06 1.80 13.09
C PHE A 384 0.58 3.05 13.83
N GLU A 385 1.90 3.21 13.95
CA GLU A 385 2.53 4.44 14.42
C GLU A 385 2.73 5.42 13.27
N THR A 386 3.31 4.95 12.17
CA THR A 386 3.64 5.80 11.02
C THR A 386 2.54 5.84 9.95
N GLY A 387 1.54 4.97 10.02
CA GLY A 387 0.47 4.85 9.03
C GLY A 387 0.82 3.96 7.83
N LEU A 388 1.96 3.28 7.83
CA LEU A 388 2.31 2.35 6.75
C LEU A 388 1.25 1.27 6.64
N SER A 389 0.66 1.08 5.47
CA SER A 389 -0.35 0.03 5.29
C SER A 389 0.23 -1.31 4.90
N GLY A 390 -0.49 -2.36 5.24
CA GLY A 390 -0.09 -3.73 4.95
C GLY A 390 -0.99 -4.74 5.66
N TRP A 391 -0.41 -5.92 5.91
CA TRP A 391 -1.01 -6.94 6.76
C TRP A 391 -1.02 -6.50 8.23
N TYR A 392 -2.00 -6.98 8.96
CA TYR A 392 -2.18 -6.82 10.39
C TYR A 392 -2.46 -8.20 10.95
N LEU A 393 -1.71 -8.64 11.96
CA LEU A 393 -1.96 -9.90 12.66
C LEU A 393 -2.56 -9.59 14.04
N PRO A 394 -3.88 -9.70 14.21
CA PRO A 394 -4.49 -9.59 15.54
C PRO A 394 -4.03 -10.72 16.45
N GLU A 395 -3.94 -10.46 17.75
CA GLU A 395 -3.57 -11.47 18.73
C GLU A 395 -4.52 -12.67 18.67
N GLY A 396 -3.97 -13.87 18.45
CA GLY A 396 -4.75 -15.12 18.40
C GLY A 396 -5.65 -15.28 17.18
N ASP A 397 -5.49 -14.46 16.14
CA ASP A 397 -6.26 -14.53 14.89
C ASP A 397 -5.35 -14.63 13.65
N TYR A 398 -5.95 -14.81 12.48
CA TYR A 398 -5.24 -14.89 11.20
C TYR A 398 -4.88 -13.48 10.67
N PRO A 399 -3.88 -13.36 9.78
CA PRO A 399 -3.54 -12.08 9.14
C PRO A 399 -4.73 -11.45 8.40
N LYS A 400 -4.96 -10.16 8.64
CA LYS A 400 -5.97 -9.32 7.99
C LYS A 400 -5.30 -8.11 7.38
N PHE A 401 -6.03 -7.26 6.67
CA PHE A 401 -5.49 -5.99 6.21
C PHE A 401 -5.59 -4.91 7.31
N ALA A 402 -4.71 -3.91 7.27
CA ALA A 402 -4.69 -2.79 8.21
C ALA A 402 -6.06 -2.13 8.40
N TRP A 403 -6.80 -1.94 7.30
CA TRP A 403 -8.13 -1.34 7.29
C TRP A 403 -9.21 -2.19 7.98
N GLN A 404 -8.92 -3.46 8.29
CA GLN A 404 -9.80 -4.33 9.08
C GLN A 404 -9.57 -4.19 10.59
N ASN A 405 -8.55 -3.42 11.02
CA ASN A 405 -8.31 -3.14 12.42
C ASN A 405 -9.32 -2.09 12.93
N THR A 406 -10.19 -2.47 13.86
CA THR A 406 -11.22 -1.58 14.42
C THR A 406 -10.65 -0.51 15.37
N ASP A 407 -9.45 -0.74 15.90
CA ASP A 407 -8.76 0.18 16.82
C ASP A 407 -7.87 1.18 16.06
N ALA A 408 -7.77 1.04 14.74
CA ALA A 408 -7.12 1.99 13.85
C ALA A 408 -8.14 2.87 13.11
N ALA A 409 -7.68 4.01 12.62
CA ALA A 409 -8.43 4.89 11.74
C ALA A 409 -7.56 5.34 10.57
N GLU A 410 -8.19 5.59 9.42
CA GLU A 410 -7.50 6.10 8.25
C GLU A 410 -7.13 7.56 8.44
N VAL A 411 -5.88 7.91 8.14
CA VAL A 411 -5.39 9.29 8.15
C VAL A 411 -5.91 10.00 6.91
N THR A 412 -6.94 10.82 7.08
CA THR A 412 -7.52 11.60 5.99
C THR A 412 -6.54 12.63 5.46
N ASP A 413 -6.57 12.87 4.15
CA ASP A 413 -5.78 13.93 3.55
C ASP A 413 -6.21 15.32 4.06
N VAL A 414 -5.30 16.00 4.75
CA VAL A 414 -5.49 17.35 5.30
C VAL A 414 -4.51 18.37 4.72
N THR A 415 -3.68 17.96 3.76
CA THR A 415 -2.73 18.85 3.11
C THR A 415 -3.47 19.97 2.36
N GLY A 416 -2.91 21.18 2.37
CA GLY A 416 -3.55 22.33 1.73
C GLY A 416 -4.74 22.93 2.49
N LEU A 417 -5.12 22.38 3.65
CA LEU A 417 -6.18 22.92 4.50
C LEU A 417 -5.65 23.94 5.50
N THR A 418 -6.54 24.78 6.01
CA THR A 418 -6.25 25.55 7.24
C THR A 418 -6.18 24.62 8.45
N LEU A 419 -5.45 25.03 9.50
CA LEU A 419 -5.35 24.26 10.74
C LEU A 419 -6.72 23.84 11.31
N ALA A 420 -7.70 24.76 11.33
CA ALA A 420 -9.03 24.48 11.86
C ALA A 420 -9.79 23.42 11.03
N GLN A 421 -9.64 23.44 9.72
CA GLN A 421 -10.24 22.44 8.82
C GLN A 421 -9.56 21.08 9.01
N ALA A 422 -8.22 21.05 9.11
CA ALA A 422 -7.48 19.82 9.35
C ALA A 422 -7.87 19.17 10.68
N GLN A 423 -7.93 19.96 11.78
CA GLN A 423 -8.36 19.48 13.09
C GLN A 423 -9.78 18.90 13.06
N THR A 424 -10.70 19.55 12.34
CA THR A 424 -12.08 19.06 12.19
C THR A 424 -12.09 17.72 11.44
N LYS A 425 -11.36 17.62 10.34
CA LYS A 425 -11.34 16.43 9.49
C LYS A 425 -10.70 15.22 10.19
N LEU A 426 -9.61 15.43 10.94
CA LEU A 426 -8.99 14.37 11.76
C LEU A 426 -9.94 13.91 12.89
N ALA A 427 -10.64 14.84 13.55
CA ALA A 427 -11.62 14.50 14.57
C ALA A 427 -12.81 13.70 14.01
N GLU A 428 -13.29 14.03 12.81
CA GLU A 428 -14.32 13.26 12.08
C GLU A 428 -13.85 11.84 11.74
N ALA A 429 -12.55 11.66 11.47
CA ALA A 429 -11.93 10.35 11.30
C ALA A 429 -11.72 9.58 12.62
N GLY A 430 -11.97 10.22 13.78
CA GLY A 430 -11.77 9.64 15.10
C GLY A 430 -10.32 9.68 15.60
N LEU A 431 -9.50 10.58 15.04
CA LEU A 431 -8.11 10.80 15.43
C LEU A 431 -7.99 12.03 16.35
N THR A 432 -7.04 11.98 17.28
CA THR A 432 -6.72 13.09 18.18
C THR A 432 -5.49 13.85 17.71
N VAL A 433 -5.52 15.17 17.81
CA VAL A 433 -4.35 16.02 17.51
C VAL A 433 -3.47 16.13 18.75
N GLY A 434 -2.17 15.87 18.60
CA GLY A 434 -1.17 16.02 19.65
C GLY A 434 -0.69 17.46 19.74
N SER A 435 0.33 17.78 18.95
CA SER A 435 0.94 19.10 18.84
C SER A 435 0.68 19.76 17.48
N THR A 436 1.00 21.04 17.38
CA THR A 436 1.01 21.79 16.12
C THR A 436 2.34 22.49 16.02
N GLN A 437 3.06 22.22 14.94
CA GLN A 437 4.42 22.73 14.72
C GLN A 437 4.44 23.59 13.47
N TYR A 438 5.15 24.72 13.53
CA TYR A 438 5.38 25.59 12.39
C TYR A 438 6.71 25.24 11.73
N VAL A 439 6.67 24.88 10.45
CA VAL A 439 7.77 24.27 9.71
C VAL A 439 8.09 25.06 8.43
N GLY A 440 9.34 25.02 7.98
CA GLY A 440 9.76 25.64 6.73
C GLY A 440 9.42 24.75 5.54
N SER A 441 8.71 25.29 4.54
CA SER A 441 8.26 24.54 3.37
C SER A 441 8.42 25.38 2.12
N MET A 442 9.09 24.83 1.12
CA MET A 442 9.35 25.54 -0.13
C MET A 442 8.14 25.61 -1.07
N THR A 443 7.13 24.75 -0.90
CA THR A 443 5.94 24.66 -1.77
C THR A 443 4.65 25.10 -1.11
N ILE A 444 4.53 24.99 0.21
CA ILE A 444 3.27 25.21 0.91
C ILE A 444 3.17 26.66 1.41
N GLU A 445 2.07 27.33 1.05
CA GLU A 445 1.78 28.71 1.47
C GLU A 445 1.72 28.86 3.00
N PRO A 446 2.06 30.04 3.55
CA PRO A 446 2.02 30.28 4.99
C PRO A 446 0.65 30.00 5.61
N ASP A 447 0.64 29.49 6.85
CA ASP A 447 -0.55 29.15 7.65
C ASP A 447 -1.42 28.01 7.07
N ILE A 448 -0.89 27.27 6.08
CA ILE A 448 -1.51 26.08 5.49
C ILE A 448 -0.80 24.82 5.99
N VAL A 449 -1.59 23.76 6.19
CA VAL A 449 -1.09 22.45 6.63
C VAL A 449 -0.23 21.84 5.51
N ALA A 450 1.05 21.64 5.81
CA ALA A 450 2.01 20.97 4.94
C ALA A 450 1.94 19.44 5.06
N GLY A 451 1.58 18.93 6.23
CA GLY A 451 1.48 17.49 6.48
C GLY A 451 1.09 17.17 7.92
N VAL A 452 1.18 15.89 8.27
CA VAL A 452 0.91 15.35 9.61
C VAL A 452 1.93 14.26 9.95
N SER A 453 2.05 13.89 11.22
CA SER A 453 2.98 12.84 11.71
C SER A 453 2.55 11.40 11.39
N ALA A 454 1.98 11.17 10.21
CA ALA A 454 1.60 9.86 9.70
C ALA A 454 1.33 9.90 8.19
N SER A 455 1.48 8.76 7.52
CA SER A 455 1.14 8.60 6.11
C SER A 455 -0.36 8.81 5.86
N ILE A 456 -0.68 9.79 5.02
CA ILE A 456 -2.04 10.02 4.51
C ILE A 456 -2.53 8.78 3.75
N LYS A 457 -3.83 8.46 3.87
CA LYS A 457 -4.47 7.19 3.43
C LYS A 457 -3.89 5.94 4.09
N GLY A 458 -3.01 6.12 5.08
CA GLY A 458 -2.53 5.09 5.98
C GLY A 458 -3.49 4.87 7.14
N TYR A 459 -3.22 3.84 7.95
CA TYR A 459 -4.02 3.53 9.15
C TYR A 459 -3.15 3.66 10.39
N VAL A 460 -3.58 4.46 11.36
CA VAL A 460 -2.88 4.67 12.63
C VAL A 460 -3.76 4.26 13.80
N SER A 461 -3.15 3.91 14.93
CA SER A 461 -3.89 3.62 16.15
C SER A 461 -4.70 4.84 16.58
N LYS A 462 -5.96 4.66 16.95
CA LYS A 462 -6.81 5.74 17.48
C LYS A 462 -6.31 6.32 18.80
N SER A 463 -5.45 5.59 19.51
CA SER A 463 -4.81 6.06 20.74
C SER A 463 -3.60 6.94 20.50
N LEU A 464 -3.08 6.99 19.27
CA LEU A 464 -1.88 7.75 18.92
C LEU A 464 -2.29 9.19 18.54
N PRO A 465 -1.79 10.21 19.26
CA PRO A 465 -1.96 11.60 18.83
C PRO A 465 -1.21 11.87 17.53
N ILE A 466 -1.84 12.62 16.63
CA ILE A 466 -1.25 13.05 15.36
C ILE A 466 -0.82 14.51 15.47
N ASP A 467 0.44 14.79 15.18
CA ASP A 467 0.95 16.16 15.08
C ASP A 467 0.61 16.76 13.72
N ILE A 468 0.35 18.07 13.70
CA ILE A 468 0.07 18.82 12.49
C ILE A 468 1.24 19.75 12.18
N TYR A 469 1.76 19.68 10.96
CA TYR A 469 2.81 20.56 10.44
C TYR A 469 2.18 21.68 9.60
N VAL A 470 2.35 22.93 10.04
CA VAL A 470 1.83 24.13 9.38
C VAL A 470 2.99 24.91 8.78
N SER A 471 2.89 25.28 7.50
CA SER A 471 3.93 26.08 6.86
C SER A 471 4.07 27.45 7.52
N SER A 472 5.29 27.81 7.88
CA SER A 472 5.66 29.14 8.38
C SER A 472 5.78 30.17 7.24
N GLY A 473 5.83 29.72 5.99
CA GLY A 473 6.16 30.54 4.83
C GLY A 473 7.65 30.89 4.69
N SER A 474 8.52 30.34 5.54
CA SER A 474 9.97 30.45 5.35
C SER A 474 10.44 29.49 4.26
N ASN A 475 11.41 29.95 3.48
CA ASN A 475 12.17 29.11 2.56
C ASN A 475 13.53 29.77 2.31
N GLY A 476 14.58 28.97 2.14
CA GLY A 476 15.89 29.46 1.79
C GLY A 476 16.06 29.83 0.32
N ASP A 477 17.29 30.12 -0.08
CA ASP A 477 17.67 30.44 -1.47
C ASP A 477 18.44 29.31 -2.16
N GLY A 478 18.54 28.14 -1.51
CA GLY A 478 19.24 26.98 -2.03
C GLY A 478 20.77 27.05 -1.89
N SER A 479 21.31 28.09 -1.26
CA SER A 479 22.72 28.13 -0.91
C SER A 479 23.00 27.32 0.36
N GLN A 480 24.25 26.91 0.58
CA GLN A 480 24.61 26.17 1.79
C GLN A 480 24.38 26.97 3.09
N ALA A 481 24.43 28.31 3.02
CA ALA A 481 24.16 29.18 4.16
C ALA A 481 22.66 29.39 4.42
N ASN A 482 21.81 29.12 3.41
CA ASN A 482 20.37 29.29 3.48
C ASN A 482 19.67 28.25 2.58
N PRO A 483 19.69 26.95 2.97
CA PRO A 483 19.18 25.85 2.15
C PRO A 483 17.67 25.97 1.91
N TYR A 484 17.18 25.40 0.81
CA TYR A 484 15.73 25.23 0.62
C TYR A 484 15.17 24.29 1.70
N GLU A 485 14.00 24.64 2.25
CA GLU A 485 13.41 23.95 3.39
C GLU A 485 12.35 22.93 2.94
N LEU A 486 12.44 21.70 3.47
CA LEU A 486 11.57 20.58 3.12
C LEU A 486 10.81 20.09 4.36
N ALA A 487 9.48 20.05 4.30
CA ALA A 487 8.65 19.56 5.41
C ALA A 487 7.59 18.52 5.00
N CYS A 488 7.42 18.28 3.70
CA CYS A 488 6.38 17.37 3.21
C CYS A 488 6.78 16.71 1.88
N GLN A 489 5.97 15.74 1.46
CA GLN A 489 6.18 15.03 0.19
C GLN A 489 6.11 15.99 -1.01
N ALA A 490 5.24 17.00 -0.99
CA ALA A 490 5.14 17.97 -2.08
C ALA A 490 6.42 18.80 -2.26
N ASP A 491 7.12 19.11 -1.15
CA ASP A 491 8.43 19.77 -1.20
C ASP A 491 9.47 18.86 -1.86
N LEU A 492 9.50 17.59 -1.47
CA LEU A 492 10.42 16.60 -2.03
C LEU A 492 10.19 16.38 -3.53
N ASP A 493 8.92 16.27 -3.95
CA ASP A 493 8.52 16.11 -5.35
C ASP A 493 8.86 17.33 -6.22
N SER A 494 9.11 18.49 -5.60
CA SER A 494 9.42 19.75 -6.29
C SER A 494 10.92 20.03 -6.42
N VAL A 495 11.78 19.10 -5.96
CA VAL A 495 13.23 19.22 -6.10
C VAL A 495 13.65 19.05 -7.57
N ILE A 496 14.13 20.13 -8.18
CA ILE A 496 14.56 20.16 -9.58
C ILE A 496 15.97 20.75 -9.79
N ASP A 497 16.53 21.46 -8.79
CA ASP A 497 17.90 21.97 -8.85
C ASP A 497 18.82 21.04 -8.05
N PHE A 498 19.40 20.07 -8.74
CA PHE A 498 20.24 19.03 -8.13
C PHE A 498 21.64 19.52 -7.70
N ALA A 499 21.96 20.80 -7.87
CA ALA A 499 23.18 21.43 -7.36
C ALA A 499 22.95 22.32 -6.13
N ALA A 500 21.68 22.54 -5.75
CA ALA A 500 21.32 23.36 -4.60
C ALA A 500 21.47 22.61 -3.27
N CYS A 501 21.35 23.37 -2.17
CA CYS A 501 21.32 22.84 -0.81
C CYS A 501 19.88 22.76 -0.31
N TYR A 502 19.54 21.63 0.31
CA TYR A 502 18.23 21.33 0.89
C TYR A 502 18.38 20.91 2.35
N MET A 503 17.40 21.26 3.18
CA MET A 503 17.37 20.90 4.59
C MET A 503 15.94 20.53 5.01
N MET A 504 15.80 19.40 5.69
CA MET A 504 14.52 19.00 6.27
C MET A 504 14.22 19.79 7.55
N THR A 505 12.96 20.16 7.72
CA THR A 505 12.46 20.89 8.91
C THR A 505 11.40 20.12 9.69
N ALA A 506 10.99 18.96 9.19
CA ALA A 506 10.10 17.99 9.83
C ALA A 506 10.28 16.60 9.21
N ASP A 507 9.77 15.57 9.88
CA ASP A 507 9.61 14.25 9.30
C ASP A 507 8.65 14.30 8.10
N VAL A 508 9.00 13.55 7.05
CA VAL A 508 8.19 13.46 5.82
C VAL A 508 7.57 12.09 5.72
N PHE A 509 6.25 12.03 5.78
CA PHE A 509 5.49 10.79 5.64
C PHE A 509 4.93 10.64 4.22
N MET A 510 5.39 9.62 3.51
CA MET A 510 4.92 9.36 2.13
C MET A 510 3.46 8.90 2.12
N GLU A 511 2.70 9.41 1.16
CA GLU A 511 1.30 9.03 0.96
C GLU A 511 1.19 7.53 0.67
N ASN A 512 0.28 6.86 1.39
CA ASN A 512 0.07 5.44 1.21
C ASN A 512 -0.60 5.13 -0.14
N GLY A 513 -0.07 4.13 -0.84
CA GLY A 513 -0.52 3.73 -2.18
C GLY A 513 0.06 4.59 -3.31
N PHE A 514 0.88 5.59 -3.00
CA PHE A 514 1.75 6.25 -3.95
C PHE A 514 3.07 5.47 -4.05
N ARG A 515 3.56 5.27 -5.28
CA ARG A 515 4.80 4.54 -5.54
C ARG A 515 5.56 5.23 -6.64
N TYR A 516 6.80 5.63 -6.35
CA TYR A 516 7.64 6.29 -7.33
C TYR A 516 8.10 5.28 -8.40
N PRO A 517 7.90 5.58 -9.69
CA PRO A 517 8.38 4.72 -10.78
C PRO A 517 9.88 4.89 -11.06
N ASP A 518 10.46 6.00 -10.60
CA ASP A 518 11.84 6.41 -10.80
C ASP A 518 12.41 6.90 -9.45
N PRO A 519 13.72 7.13 -9.32
CA PRO A 519 14.27 7.75 -8.12
C PRO A 519 13.60 9.11 -7.91
N VAL A 520 13.37 9.51 -6.66
CA VAL A 520 12.68 10.78 -6.39
C VAL A 520 13.50 11.95 -6.95
N LEU A 521 14.81 11.91 -6.72
CA LEU A 521 15.78 12.81 -7.33
C LEU A 521 16.47 12.07 -8.48
N ASN A 522 15.85 12.15 -9.66
CA ASN A 522 16.12 11.29 -10.82
C ASN A 522 17.30 11.69 -11.71
N ASP A 523 18.09 12.69 -11.32
CA ASP A 523 19.33 13.08 -11.98
C ASP A 523 20.51 13.00 -11.00
N GLN A 524 21.73 13.19 -11.48
CA GLN A 524 22.93 13.18 -10.65
C GLN A 524 22.91 14.36 -9.66
N PHE A 525 22.93 14.06 -8.36
CA PHE A 525 22.88 15.06 -7.30
C PHE A 525 24.27 15.56 -6.92
N ALA A 526 24.55 16.84 -7.20
CA ALA A 526 25.80 17.53 -6.88
C ALA A 526 25.67 18.55 -5.74
N GLY A 527 24.46 18.66 -5.16
CA GLY A 527 24.13 19.58 -4.08
C GLY A 527 24.39 19.00 -2.70
N HIS A 528 23.80 19.64 -1.69
CA HIS A 528 23.83 19.17 -0.30
C HIS A 528 22.42 18.85 0.17
N PHE A 529 22.22 17.70 0.79
CA PHE A 529 20.95 17.31 1.38
C PHE A 529 21.15 17.01 2.86
N TYR A 530 20.59 17.86 3.71
CA TYR A 530 20.67 17.73 5.17
C TYR A 530 19.32 17.23 5.71
N GLY A 531 19.29 15.99 6.21
CA GLY A 531 18.11 15.45 6.87
C GLY A 531 17.88 16.06 8.26
N ASN A 532 18.92 16.64 8.88
CA ASN A 532 18.83 17.33 10.17
C ASN A 532 18.19 16.45 11.27
N SER A 533 18.48 15.14 11.24
CA SER A 533 17.93 14.10 12.12
C SER A 533 16.44 13.76 11.90
N TYR A 534 15.78 14.40 10.92
CA TYR A 534 14.44 14.01 10.50
C TYR A 534 14.46 12.78 9.58
N LYS A 535 13.31 12.13 9.52
CA LYS A 535 13.09 10.88 8.82
C LYS A 535 12.18 11.06 7.61
N ILE A 536 12.48 10.33 6.55
CA ILE A 536 11.54 10.09 5.46
C ILE A 536 10.92 8.72 5.68
N HIS A 537 9.64 8.70 6.04
CA HIS A 537 8.89 7.49 6.33
C HIS A 537 8.20 6.94 5.08
N ASN A 538 8.17 5.61 4.99
CA ASN A 538 7.28 4.86 4.11
C ASN A 538 7.52 5.08 2.61
N LEU A 539 8.76 5.42 2.23
CA LEU A 539 9.18 5.58 0.84
C LEU A 539 8.99 4.27 0.05
N ASP A 540 7.99 4.24 -0.83
CA ASP A 540 7.72 3.12 -1.75
C ASP A 540 8.18 3.47 -3.17
N MET A 541 9.11 2.68 -3.71
CA MET A 541 9.72 2.90 -5.01
C MET A 541 9.82 1.61 -5.81
N ASN A 542 9.51 1.71 -7.10
CA ASN A 542 9.70 0.65 -8.08
C ASN A 542 10.53 1.19 -9.25
N THR A 543 11.81 1.43 -8.95
CA THR A 543 12.74 2.14 -9.81
C THR A 543 13.86 1.24 -10.36
N ASP A 544 14.26 1.56 -11.60
CA ASP A 544 15.53 1.17 -12.18
C ASP A 544 16.65 2.13 -11.76
N TYR A 545 17.72 1.61 -11.15
CA TYR A 545 18.95 2.35 -10.85
C TYR A 545 18.79 3.54 -9.88
N GLY A 546 18.24 3.32 -8.68
CA GLY A 546 18.28 4.36 -7.65
C GLY A 546 17.68 4.00 -6.30
N GLY A 547 17.78 4.98 -5.41
CA GLY A 547 17.07 5.09 -4.13
C GLY A 547 16.32 6.40 -4.10
N LEU A 548 16.36 7.11 -2.96
CA LEU A 548 15.89 8.51 -2.91
C LEU A 548 16.54 9.35 -4.02
N PHE A 549 17.84 9.14 -4.26
CA PHE A 549 18.63 9.72 -5.34
C PHE A 549 18.93 8.67 -6.41
N SER A 550 19.03 9.10 -7.67
CA SER A 550 19.57 8.24 -8.72
C SER A 550 21.06 7.94 -8.44
N SER A 551 21.84 8.99 -8.24
CA SER A 551 23.26 8.94 -7.91
C SER A 551 23.72 10.24 -7.26
N ILE A 552 24.82 10.16 -6.51
CA ILE A 552 25.43 11.31 -5.81
C ILE A 552 26.77 11.60 -6.49
N ASP A 553 26.93 12.81 -7.00
CA ASP A 553 28.18 13.29 -7.60
C ASP A 553 29.32 13.37 -6.57
N SER A 554 30.57 13.44 -7.05
CA SER A 554 31.75 13.69 -6.22
C SER A 554 31.70 14.94 -5.34
N SER A 555 30.91 15.95 -5.72
CA SER A 555 30.65 17.15 -4.93
C SER A 555 29.40 17.05 -4.05
N GLY A 556 28.58 16.03 -4.26
CA GLY A 556 27.33 15.82 -3.55
C GLY A 556 27.54 15.35 -2.11
N VAL A 557 26.70 15.85 -1.21
CA VAL A 557 26.71 15.48 0.21
C VAL A 557 25.29 15.14 0.65
N VAL A 558 25.12 13.96 1.25
CA VAL A 558 23.88 13.56 1.94
C VAL A 558 24.24 13.28 3.38
N LYS A 559 23.60 14.00 4.30
CA LYS A 559 23.97 13.96 5.72
C LYS A 559 22.76 14.00 6.65
N ASP A 560 22.86 13.29 7.77
CA ASP A 560 21.88 13.31 8.88
C ASP A 560 20.47 12.90 8.41
N LEU A 561 20.39 11.96 7.47
CA LEU A 561 19.17 11.53 6.81
C LEU A 561 18.82 10.08 7.17
N SER A 562 17.62 9.89 7.68
CA SER A 562 17.07 8.56 7.97
C SER A 562 15.92 8.23 7.02
N LEU A 563 16.01 7.09 6.35
CA LEU A 563 14.94 6.51 5.54
C LEU A 563 14.29 5.39 6.35
N ALA A 564 13.05 5.58 6.77
CA ALA A 564 12.35 4.69 7.69
C ALA A 564 11.27 3.87 6.98
N ALA A 565 11.26 2.55 7.23
CA ALA A 565 10.25 1.62 6.73
C ALA A 565 10.02 1.68 5.20
N CYS A 566 11.10 1.85 4.44
CA CYS A 566 11.03 1.97 2.99
C CYS A 566 10.71 0.63 2.30
N ARG A 567 10.13 0.71 1.11
CA ARG A 567 9.84 -0.44 0.23
C ARG A 567 10.42 -0.12 -1.14
N ILE A 568 11.62 -0.59 -1.41
CA ILE A 568 12.37 -0.17 -2.59
C ILE A 568 12.65 -1.39 -3.46
N GLY A 569 12.30 -1.37 -4.74
CA GLY A 569 12.84 -2.39 -5.61
C GLY A 569 12.36 -2.46 -7.06
N TRP A 570 13.28 -2.87 -7.95
CA TRP A 570 12.99 -3.45 -9.26
C TRP A 570 14.23 -4.17 -9.83
N GLU A 571 15.23 -3.44 -10.34
CA GLU A 571 16.47 -4.02 -10.88
C GLU A 571 17.72 -3.73 -10.03
N THR A 572 18.11 -2.46 -9.87
CA THR A 572 19.40 -2.09 -9.25
C THR A 572 19.17 -0.99 -8.24
N VAL A 573 19.32 -1.27 -6.95
CA VAL A 573 18.81 -0.37 -5.90
C VAL A 573 19.74 -0.26 -4.69
N GLY A 574 19.73 0.93 -4.11
CA GLY A 574 20.12 1.20 -2.74
C GLY A 574 19.08 2.10 -2.08
N GLY A 575 19.00 2.13 -0.75
CA GLY A 575 18.04 2.98 -0.06
C GLY A 575 18.22 4.47 -0.39
N VAL A 576 19.46 4.94 -0.27
CA VAL A 576 19.82 6.33 -0.53
C VAL A 576 20.05 6.56 -2.02
N CYS A 577 20.92 5.79 -2.68
CA CYS A 577 21.23 6.00 -4.09
C CYS A 577 21.67 4.73 -4.83
N SER A 578 21.78 4.75 -6.16
CA SER A 578 22.42 3.64 -6.88
C SER A 578 23.94 3.72 -6.81
N VAL A 579 24.52 4.89 -7.06
CA VAL A 579 25.97 5.07 -7.04
C VAL A 579 26.33 6.31 -6.23
N ASN A 580 27.26 6.15 -5.30
CA ASN A 580 27.83 7.23 -4.52
C ASN A 580 29.24 7.56 -5.00
N TRP A 581 29.47 8.77 -5.50
CA TRP A 581 30.81 9.33 -5.72
C TRP A 581 31.18 10.39 -4.67
N GLY A 582 30.21 10.88 -3.92
CA GLY A 582 30.36 11.95 -2.92
C GLY A 582 30.41 11.42 -1.50
N VAL A 583 29.70 12.08 -0.59
CA VAL A 583 29.67 11.75 0.84
C VAL A 583 28.26 11.36 1.26
N ILE A 584 28.14 10.20 1.92
CA ILE A 584 26.96 9.81 2.70
C ILE A 584 27.42 9.68 4.15
N GLU A 585 26.88 10.52 5.04
CA GLU A 585 27.31 10.61 6.44
C GLU A 585 26.11 10.62 7.37
N ASN A 586 26.19 9.92 8.52
CA ASN A 586 25.11 9.92 9.53
C ASN A 586 23.74 9.55 8.93
N CYS A 587 23.73 8.51 8.08
CA CYS A 587 22.51 8.10 7.38
C CYS A 587 22.10 6.70 7.81
N TYR A 588 20.78 6.51 7.95
CA TYR A 588 20.18 5.23 8.33
C TYR A 588 19.13 4.81 7.31
N VAL A 589 19.10 3.53 6.94
CA VAL A 589 18.04 2.98 6.08
C VAL A 589 17.39 1.77 6.75
N SER A 590 16.07 1.79 6.88
CA SER A 590 15.30 0.60 7.27
C SER A 590 14.18 0.29 6.29
N GLY A 591 13.82 -0.99 6.25
CA GLY A 591 12.69 -1.49 5.47
C GLY A 591 13.07 -2.66 4.57
N THR A 592 12.37 -2.79 3.45
CA THR A 592 12.56 -3.90 2.50
C THR A 592 13.14 -3.40 1.19
N ILE A 593 14.22 -4.03 0.72
CA ILE A 593 14.87 -3.72 -0.55
C ILE A 593 14.88 -4.97 -1.45
N ARG A 594 14.48 -4.85 -2.72
CA ARG A 594 14.42 -5.97 -3.67
C ARG A 594 14.97 -5.59 -5.03
N GLY A 595 15.54 -6.55 -5.73
CA GLY A 595 15.99 -6.34 -7.11
C GLY A 595 17.04 -7.36 -7.53
N ASN A 596 17.86 -7.05 -8.51
CA ASN A 596 18.92 -7.92 -9.01
C ASN A 596 20.26 -7.61 -8.33
N VAL A 597 20.54 -6.31 -8.13
CA VAL A 597 21.79 -5.83 -7.54
C VAL A 597 21.51 -4.84 -6.41
N LEU A 598 21.94 -5.18 -5.18
CA LEU A 598 21.46 -4.51 -3.98
C LEU A 598 22.58 -3.97 -3.08
N GLY A 599 22.31 -2.82 -2.48
CA GLY A 599 22.93 -2.33 -1.26
C GLY A 599 21.86 -1.79 -0.30
N GLY A 600 22.09 -1.80 1.02
CA GLY A 600 21.20 -1.12 1.96
C GLY A 600 21.16 0.38 1.75
N LEU A 601 22.33 1.02 1.60
CA LEU A 601 22.44 2.46 1.32
C LEU A 601 22.62 2.71 -0.17
N CYS A 602 23.61 2.07 -0.78
CA CYS A 602 23.90 2.29 -2.19
C CYS A 602 24.33 1.03 -2.92
N ARG A 603 24.04 0.93 -4.21
CA ARG A 603 24.47 -0.25 -4.98
C ARG A 603 25.97 -0.29 -5.19
N ALA A 604 26.61 0.85 -5.46
CA ALA A 604 28.06 0.96 -5.55
C ALA A 604 28.58 2.22 -4.85
N ASN A 605 29.61 2.06 -4.02
CA ASN A 605 30.29 3.16 -3.36
C ASN A 605 31.65 3.43 -4.01
N ALA A 606 31.86 4.63 -4.53
CA ALA A 606 33.16 5.14 -5.00
C ALA A 606 33.62 6.40 -4.25
N GLY A 607 32.75 6.96 -3.40
CA GLY A 607 33.04 8.06 -2.50
C GLY A 607 33.24 7.57 -1.06
N VAL A 608 32.66 8.28 -0.10
CA VAL A 608 32.74 7.97 1.34
C VAL A 608 31.36 7.66 1.89
N ILE A 609 31.26 6.55 2.63
CA ILE A 609 30.15 6.24 3.52
C ILE A 609 30.72 6.21 4.93
N ARG A 610 30.22 7.05 5.83
CA ARG A 610 30.72 7.13 7.22
C ARG A 610 29.58 7.25 8.21
N ASN A 611 29.70 6.65 9.39
CA ASN A 611 28.70 6.75 10.46
C ASN A 611 27.29 6.36 9.97
N CYS A 612 27.19 5.30 9.18
CA CYS A 612 25.94 4.93 8.51
C CYS A 612 25.47 3.54 8.93
N ALA A 613 24.17 3.32 8.88
CA ALA A 613 23.63 1.99 9.14
C ALA A 613 22.46 1.58 8.25
N ALA A 614 22.24 0.27 8.18
CA ALA A 614 21.11 -0.31 7.49
C ALA A 614 20.47 -1.43 8.33
N SER A 615 19.15 -1.36 8.54
CA SER A 615 18.35 -2.45 9.10
C SER A 615 17.33 -2.88 8.06
N VAL A 616 17.77 -3.77 7.17
CA VAL A 616 17.06 -4.04 5.92
C VAL A 616 16.78 -5.51 5.73
N LYS A 617 15.62 -5.77 5.14
CA LYS A 617 15.27 -7.06 4.58
C LYS A 617 15.46 -7.04 3.07
N MET A 618 16.46 -7.77 2.59
CA MET A 618 16.88 -7.71 1.19
C MET A 618 16.60 -9.01 0.45
N THR A 619 16.13 -8.90 -0.79
CA THR A 619 15.96 -10.04 -1.70
C THR A 619 16.52 -9.75 -3.08
N SER A 620 17.64 -10.40 -3.40
CA SER A 620 18.23 -10.35 -4.74
C SER A 620 17.69 -11.48 -5.64
N TYR A 621 17.33 -11.17 -6.88
CA TYR A 621 16.76 -12.14 -7.83
C TYR A 621 17.79 -12.76 -8.79
N GLU A 622 18.90 -12.08 -9.09
CA GLU A 622 19.77 -12.48 -10.21
C GLU A 622 21.28 -12.44 -9.97
N THR A 623 21.83 -11.48 -9.22
CA THR A 623 23.27 -11.19 -9.35
C THR A 623 24.01 -11.13 -8.02
N TYR A 624 23.81 -10.09 -7.20
CA TYR A 624 24.55 -9.96 -5.94
C TYR A 624 23.92 -8.95 -4.98
N ALA A 625 24.22 -9.11 -3.69
CA ALA A 625 23.73 -8.23 -2.63
C ALA A 625 24.80 -7.98 -1.57
N GLY A 626 24.81 -6.78 -1.01
CA GLY A 626 25.58 -6.45 0.19
C GLY A 626 24.80 -5.57 1.15
N GLY A 627 25.02 -5.73 2.46
CA GLY A 627 24.31 -5.01 3.52
C GLY A 627 24.29 -3.50 3.39
N ILE A 628 25.45 -2.85 3.34
CA ILE A 628 25.60 -1.41 3.12
C ILE A 628 25.64 -1.10 1.63
N CYS A 629 26.49 -1.81 0.90
CA CYS A 629 26.61 -1.64 -0.54
C CYS A 629 26.90 -2.93 -1.29
N GLY A 630 26.58 -2.99 -2.58
CA GLY A 630 26.94 -4.13 -3.43
C GLY A 630 28.45 -4.20 -3.65
N THR A 631 29.02 -3.12 -4.18
CA THR A 631 30.47 -3.02 -4.46
C THR A 631 31.06 -1.76 -3.84
N ASN A 632 32.16 -1.90 -3.12
CA ASN A 632 32.94 -0.79 -2.56
C ASN A 632 34.23 -0.55 -3.35
N TYR A 633 34.37 0.60 -3.98
CA TYR A 633 35.59 1.14 -4.58
C TYR A 633 36.20 2.28 -3.76
N GLY A 634 35.41 2.89 -2.88
CA GLY A 634 35.79 4.02 -2.04
C GLY A 634 36.04 3.60 -0.59
N GLU A 635 35.55 4.40 0.34
CA GLU A 635 35.70 4.17 1.78
C GLU A 635 34.36 3.92 2.45
N ILE A 636 34.32 2.91 3.31
CA ILE A 636 33.24 2.68 4.27
C ILE A 636 33.88 2.67 5.66
N GLU A 637 33.47 3.62 6.49
CA GLU A 637 33.99 3.82 7.83
C GLU A 637 32.84 3.84 8.84
N ASP A 638 33.08 3.29 10.04
CA ASP A 638 32.19 3.42 11.19
C ASP A 638 30.72 3.12 10.84
N SER A 639 30.46 1.98 10.20
CA SER A 639 29.15 1.68 9.64
C SER A 639 28.73 0.24 9.89
N TYR A 640 27.42 0.00 10.05
CA TYR A 640 26.94 -1.33 10.37
C TYR A 640 25.66 -1.73 9.63
N VAL A 641 25.43 -3.04 9.55
CA VAL A 641 24.23 -3.58 8.94
C VAL A 641 23.67 -4.76 9.72
N GLU A 642 22.35 -4.76 9.87
CA GLU A 642 21.56 -5.82 10.49
C GLU A 642 20.32 -6.14 9.64
N GLY A 643 19.58 -7.17 10.03
CA GLY A 643 18.42 -7.67 9.30
C GLY A 643 18.71 -8.96 8.54
N GLN A 644 18.24 -9.06 7.30
CA GLN A 644 18.29 -10.31 6.54
C GLN A 644 18.58 -10.05 5.06
N ILE A 645 19.45 -10.86 4.46
CA ILE A 645 19.76 -10.82 3.03
C ILE A 645 19.56 -12.21 2.43
N GLU A 646 18.63 -12.32 1.48
CA GLU A 646 18.34 -13.54 0.74
C GLU A 646 18.61 -13.36 -0.76
N CYS A 647 19.12 -14.41 -1.41
CA CYS A 647 19.15 -14.52 -2.86
C CYS A 647 18.19 -15.60 -3.37
N LYS A 648 17.46 -15.34 -4.47
CA LYS A 648 16.74 -16.41 -5.17
C LYS A 648 17.73 -17.24 -6.00
N PRO A 649 17.54 -18.57 -6.09
CA PRO A 649 18.58 -19.50 -6.55
C PRO A 649 18.93 -19.33 -8.02
N ARG A 650 19.92 -18.47 -8.30
CA ARG A 650 20.77 -18.36 -9.50
C ARG A 650 22.17 -17.91 -9.06
N THR A 651 23.08 -17.56 -9.97
CA THR A 651 24.53 -17.35 -9.76
C THR A 651 24.89 -16.20 -8.80
N ASN A 652 24.46 -16.29 -7.53
CA ASN A 652 24.36 -15.13 -6.66
C ASN A 652 25.44 -15.12 -5.57
N GLU A 653 26.12 -13.98 -5.43
CA GLU A 653 27.14 -13.70 -4.41
C GLU A 653 26.56 -12.76 -3.34
N ILE A 654 26.74 -13.09 -2.05
CA ILE A 654 26.23 -12.28 -0.93
C ILE A 654 27.31 -11.96 0.09
N GLY A 655 27.56 -10.68 0.31
CA GLY A 655 28.39 -10.23 1.43
C GLY A 655 27.54 -9.61 2.53
N GLY A 656 27.89 -9.88 3.79
CA GLY A 656 27.15 -9.30 4.92
C GLY A 656 27.14 -7.76 4.90
N LEU A 657 28.30 -7.11 4.78
CA LEU A 657 28.44 -5.65 4.66
C LEU A 657 28.50 -5.21 3.19
N CYS A 658 29.36 -5.83 2.39
CA CYS A 658 29.39 -5.60 0.94
C CYS A 658 29.78 -6.86 0.19
N MET A 659 29.28 -7.06 -1.04
CA MET A 659 29.66 -8.26 -1.79
C MET A 659 31.14 -8.22 -2.18
N ARG A 660 31.59 -7.11 -2.80
CA ARG A 660 32.97 -6.94 -3.26
C ARG A 660 33.60 -5.67 -2.72
N ASN A 661 34.75 -5.83 -2.08
CA ASN A 661 35.60 -4.73 -1.65
C ASN A 661 36.83 -4.57 -2.56
N GLU A 662 36.99 -3.37 -3.12
CA GLU A 662 38.17 -2.88 -3.86
C GLU A 662 38.78 -1.63 -3.19
N GLY A 663 38.11 -1.09 -2.16
CA GLY A 663 38.51 0.11 -1.43
C GLY A 663 38.87 -0.18 0.02
N SER A 664 38.50 0.72 0.94
CA SER A 664 38.72 0.57 2.39
C SER A 664 37.41 0.29 3.13
N ILE A 665 37.49 -0.63 4.10
CA ILE A 665 36.46 -0.87 5.11
C ILE A 665 37.12 -0.75 6.48
N ILE A 666 36.62 0.16 7.31
CA ILE A 666 37.24 0.55 8.58
C ILE A 666 36.16 0.57 9.66
N ASN A 667 36.39 -0.10 10.79
CA ASN A 667 35.49 -0.07 11.95
C ASN A 667 34.02 -0.37 11.60
N CYS A 668 33.79 -1.35 10.74
CA CYS A 668 32.44 -1.73 10.32
C CYS A 668 32.02 -3.07 10.91
N PHE A 669 30.72 -3.31 11.04
CA PHE A 669 30.24 -4.65 11.35
C PHE A 669 28.99 -5.11 10.61
N SER A 670 28.83 -6.43 10.54
CA SER A 670 27.68 -7.10 9.92
C SER A 670 27.05 -8.11 10.88
N ALA A 671 25.77 -7.92 11.20
CA ALA A 671 24.94 -8.80 12.02
C ALA A 671 23.70 -9.30 11.23
N VAL A 672 23.83 -9.44 9.91
CA VAL A 672 22.73 -9.90 9.03
C VAL A 672 22.63 -11.42 8.97
N ALA A 673 21.40 -11.93 8.93
CA ALA A 673 21.13 -13.31 8.54
C ALA A 673 21.25 -13.49 7.02
N LEU A 674 22.10 -14.43 6.57
CA LEU A 674 22.37 -14.69 5.16
C LEU A 674 21.74 -16.01 4.69
N ALA A 675 21.06 -15.99 3.54
CA ALA A 675 20.38 -17.18 3.02
C ALA A 675 20.43 -17.31 1.49
N ASN A 676 20.45 -18.56 1.02
CA ASN A 676 20.25 -18.96 -0.38
C ASN A 676 21.24 -18.38 -1.41
N GLY A 677 22.38 -17.83 -0.99
CA GLY A 677 23.50 -17.47 -1.87
C GLY A 677 24.33 -18.69 -2.30
N LEU A 678 24.92 -18.63 -3.50
CA LEU A 678 25.87 -19.66 -3.95
C LEU A 678 27.25 -19.47 -3.31
N GLU A 679 27.68 -18.21 -3.21
CA GLU A 679 28.91 -17.81 -2.54
C GLU A 679 28.56 -16.73 -1.52
N MET A 680 28.94 -16.94 -0.26
CA MET A 680 28.57 -16.06 0.84
C MET A 680 29.80 -15.73 1.69
N GLY A 681 29.94 -14.45 2.04
CA GLY A 681 30.94 -13.96 2.97
C GLY A 681 30.30 -13.22 4.13
N GLY A 682 30.71 -13.54 5.37
CA GLY A 682 30.14 -12.95 6.58
C GLY A 682 30.23 -11.42 6.64
N LEU A 683 31.34 -10.84 6.15
CA LEU A 683 31.49 -9.40 5.92
C LEU A 683 31.53 -9.09 4.41
N CYS A 684 32.42 -9.75 3.67
CA CYS A 684 32.57 -9.61 2.23
C CYS A 684 32.78 -10.96 1.52
N THR A 685 32.21 -11.12 0.33
CA THR A 685 32.43 -12.33 -0.50
C THR A 685 33.76 -12.28 -1.22
N SER A 686 34.17 -11.10 -1.68
CA SER A 686 35.45 -10.84 -2.35
C SER A 686 36.11 -9.59 -1.78
N ASP A 687 37.42 -9.65 -1.55
CA ASP A 687 38.22 -8.52 -1.06
C ASP A 687 39.56 -8.43 -1.82
N ASN A 688 39.78 -7.30 -2.49
CA ASN A 688 41.06 -6.88 -3.08
C ASN A 688 41.57 -5.55 -2.47
N GLY A 689 40.84 -5.01 -1.50
CA GLY A 689 41.11 -3.73 -0.86
C GLY A 689 41.78 -3.89 0.50
N THR A 690 41.38 -3.06 1.45
CA THR A 690 41.78 -3.17 2.86
C THR A 690 40.57 -3.28 3.77
N VAL A 691 40.68 -4.13 4.79
CA VAL A 691 39.68 -4.26 5.86
C VAL A 691 40.39 -4.16 7.21
N THR A 692 40.00 -3.18 8.04
CA THR A 692 40.64 -2.89 9.33
C THR A 692 39.59 -2.78 10.42
N GLY A 693 39.84 -3.40 11.58
CA GLY A 693 38.96 -3.29 12.76
C GLY A 693 37.50 -3.67 12.49
N SER A 694 37.22 -4.54 11.51
CA SER A 694 35.85 -4.80 11.05
C SER A 694 35.44 -6.25 11.24
N PHE A 695 34.17 -6.47 11.60
CA PHE A 695 33.69 -7.73 12.18
C PHE A 695 32.41 -8.25 11.55
N TRP A 696 32.15 -9.54 11.64
CA TRP A 696 30.81 -10.08 11.40
C TRP A 696 30.43 -11.09 12.47
N ASP A 697 29.13 -11.20 12.71
CA ASP A 697 28.58 -12.19 13.61
C ASP A 697 28.40 -13.55 12.90
N VAL A 698 29.13 -14.57 13.35
CA VAL A 698 29.09 -15.92 12.77
C VAL A 698 27.80 -16.69 13.09
N GLU A 699 27.13 -16.35 14.19
CA GLU A 699 25.90 -16.99 14.66
C GLU A 699 24.67 -16.36 14.00
N ALA A 700 24.62 -15.03 13.92
CA ALA A 700 23.55 -14.30 13.22
C ALA A 700 23.57 -14.59 11.71
N SER A 701 24.76 -14.57 11.09
CA SER A 701 24.88 -14.84 9.65
C SER A 701 24.77 -16.31 9.28
N GLY A 702 25.10 -17.22 10.21
CA GLY A 702 25.30 -18.64 9.92
C GLY A 702 26.54 -18.91 9.07
N ILE A 703 27.44 -17.93 8.88
CA ILE A 703 28.62 -18.01 8.01
C ILE A 703 29.90 -17.90 8.83
N THR A 704 30.79 -18.89 8.70
CA THR A 704 32.05 -18.96 9.45
C THR A 704 33.26 -18.38 8.69
N THR A 705 33.09 -17.91 7.45
CA THR A 705 34.18 -17.41 6.59
C THR A 705 33.82 -16.13 5.86
N SER A 706 34.80 -15.29 5.60
CA SER A 706 34.67 -14.03 4.84
C SER A 706 35.99 -13.74 4.13
N ALA A 707 35.96 -13.04 3.00
CA ALA A 707 37.17 -12.63 2.29
C ALA A 707 37.95 -11.56 3.07
N GLY A 708 37.26 -10.74 3.87
CA GLY A 708 37.84 -9.75 4.77
C GLY A 708 37.13 -9.68 6.12
N GLY A 709 37.74 -8.99 7.08
CA GLY A 709 37.23 -8.83 8.45
C GLY A 709 37.54 -10.01 9.38
N VAL A 710 36.99 -9.99 10.60
CA VAL A 710 37.12 -11.05 11.60
C VAL A 710 35.75 -11.53 12.07
N GLY A 711 35.52 -12.84 12.06
CA GLY A 711 34.28 -13.45 12.52
C GLY A 711 34.29 -13.60 14.04
N LEU A 712 33.23 -13.16 14.68
CA LEU A 712 33.02 -13.19 16.13
C LEU A 712 31.67 -13.82 16.45
N THR A 713 31.54 -14.39 17.64
CA THR A 713 30.26 -14.88 18.17
C THR A 713 29.36 -13.71 18.56
N THR A 714 28.05 -13.94 18.72
CA THR A 714 27.11 -12.90 19.20
C THR A 714 27.54 -12.37 20.55
N ALA A 715 27.98 -13.25 21.45
CA ALA A 715 28.48 -12.83 22.76
C ALA A 715 29.71 -11.91 22.65
N GLU A 716 30.64 -12.14 21.72
CA GLU A 716 31.81 -11.26 21.52
C GLU A 716 31.43 -9.95 20.85
N MET A 717 30.50 -9.99 19.90
CA MET A 717 29.94 -8.82 19.20
C MET A 717 29.11 -7.90 20.10
N GLN A 718 28.70 -8.37 21.27
CA GLN A 718 27.93 -7.60 22.25
C GLN A 718 28.79 -7.05 23.39
N MET A 719 30.11 -7.16 23.32
CA MET A 719 31.01 -6.68 24.37
C MET A 719 31.78 -5.45 23.91
N ARG A 720 31.65 -4.33 24.64
CA ARG A 720 32.36 -3.07 24.34
C ARG A 720 33.87 -3.24 24.21
N ALA A 721 34.47 -4.05 25.09
CA ALA A 721 35.91 -4.30 25.10
C ALA A 721 36.43 -4.85 23.76
N THR A 722 35.64 -5.69 23.08
CA THR A 722 35.98 -6.26 21.76
C THR A 722 36.33 -5.18 20.75
N PHE A 723 35.55 -4.10 20.74
CA PHE A 723 35.67 -3.02 19.76
C PHE A 723 36.69 -1.96 20.19
N THR A 724 36.72 -1.59 21.48
CA THR A 724 37.74 -0.65 21.98
C THR A 724 39.16 -1.22 21.84
N ASP A 725 39.35 -2.52 22.01
CA ASP A 725 40.64 -3.18 21.77
C ASP A 725 41.02 -3.21 20.28
N ALA A 726 40.03 -3.08 19.39
CA ALA A 726 40.21 -2.96 17.95
C ALA A 726 40.41 -1.51 17.47
N GLY A 727 40.36 -0.54 18.39
CA GLY A 727 40.56 0.89 18.10
C GLY A 727 39.30 1.66 17.75
N TRP A 728 38.11 1.16 18.12
CA TRP A 728 36.85 1.89 17.90
C TRP A 728 36.69 2.98 18.96
N ASP A 729 36.25 4.16 18.52
CA ASP A 729 36.01 5.33 19.37
C ASP A 729 34.59 5.24 19.98
N PHE A 730 34.52 4.84 21.25
CA PHE A 730 33.26 4.70 21.98
C PHE A 730 32.99 5.86 22.92
N VAL A 731 31.72 6.25 23.01
CA VAL A 731 31.27 7.32 23.89
C VAL A 731 31.82 7.18 25.32
N GLY A 732 32.60 8.18 25.75
CA GLY A 732 33.19 8.26 27.09
C GLY A 732 34.52 7.50 27.27
N GLU A 733 35.25 7.23 26.19
CA GLU A 733 36.65 6.81 26.23
C GLU A 733 37.51 7.68 25.30
N ASP A 734 38.64 8.21 25.79
CA ASP A 734 39.49 9.12 25.02
C ASP A 734 40.75 8.44 24.41
N ALA A 735 40.87 7.11 24.54
CA ALA A 735 42.08 6.39 24.16
C ALA A 735 42.15 6.11 22.66
N ASN A 736 41.02 5.84 22.01
CA ASN A 736 40.94 5.58 20.57
C ASN A 736 40.40 6.74 19.74
N GLY A 737 39.99 7.84 20.37
CA GLY A 737 39.48 9.02 19.70
C GLY A 737 38.81 9.96 20.69
N THR A 738 38.20 11.03 20.18
CA THR A 738 37.36 11.94 20.98
C THR A 738 36.11 12.36 20.20
N GLU A 739 35.82 11.66 19.09
CA GLU A 739 34.68 11.92 18.22
C GLU A 739 33.43 11.16 18.71
N ASP A 740 33.58 10.22 19.66
CA ASP A 740 32.50 9.51 20.34
C ASP A 740 31.49 8.89 19.34
N VAL A 741 31.96 7.95 18.52
CA VAL A 741 31.19 7.41 17.38
C VAL A 741 30.19 6.34 17.81
N TRP A 742 30.62 5.43 18.68
CA TRP A 742 29.89 4.21 19.01
C TRP A 742 29.38 4.16 20.45
N ARG A 743 28.29 3.43 20.67
CA ARG A 743 27.75 3.14 22.00
C ARG A 743 27.25 1.70 22.09
N ILE A 744 27.51 1.04 23.22
CA ILE A 744 26.79 -0.16 23.65
C ILE A 744 26.05 0.21 24.93
N CYS A 745 24.73 -0.04 24.96
CA CYS A 745 23.91 0.18 26.14
C CYS A 745 24.22 -0.86 27.23
N VAL A 746 24.12 -2.16 26.91
CA VAL A 746 24.37 -3.26 27.83
C VAL A 746 25.28 -4.32 27.22
N ASP A 747 26.46 -4.52 27.86
CA ASP A 747 27.41 -5.58 27.50
C ASP A 747 26.76 -6.97 27.58
N GLY A 748 26.95 -7.77 26.53
CA GLY A 748 26.42 -9.13 26.38
C GLY A 748 24.93 -9.20 26.03
N VAL A 749 24.32 -8.06 25.68
CA VAL A 749 22.90 -7.98 25.27
C VAL A 749 22.76 -7.23 23.96
N ASP A 750 23.39 -6.06 23.84
CA ASP A 750 23.23 -5.17 22.70
C ASP A 750 24.45 -5.19 21.77
N TYR A 751 24.22 -5.05 20.47
CA TYR A 751 25.28 -4.72 19.53
C TYR A 751 25.67 -3.23 19.66
N PRO A 752 26.85 -2.81 19.14
CA PRO A 752 27.14 -1.38 19.01
C PRO A 752 26.13 -0.66 18.13
N GLY A 753 25.59 0.45 18.64
CA GLY A 753 24.83 1.43 17.87
C GLY A 753 25.66 2.70 17.64
N LEU A 754 25.31 3.46 16.61
CA LEU A 754 25.94 4.76 16.38
C LEU A 754 25.41 5.78 17.37
N TRP A 755 26.27 6.63 17.93
CA TRP A 755 25.88 7.56 19.00
C TRP A 755 24.73 8.48 18.60
N TRP A 756 24.71 8.95 17.36
CA TRP A 756 23.67 9.85 16.85
C TRP A 756 22.29 9.18 16.73
N GLU A 757 22.20 7.85 16.82
CA GLU A 757 20.92 7.11 16.79
C GLU A 757 20.16 7.20 18.13
N PHE A 758 20.83 7.60 19.21
CA PHE A 758 20.22 7.73 20.54
C PHE A 758 19.63 9.11 20.77
N ALA A 759 18.51 9.18 21.49
CA ALA A 759 17.87 10.46 21.82
C ALA A 759 18.83 11.36 22.62
N SER A 760 18.88 12.64 22.28
CA SER A 760 19.67 13.62 23.03
C SER A 760 19.21 13.66 24.48
N GLY A 761 20.11 13.37 25.41
CA GLY A 761 19.77 13.28 26.83
C GLY A 761 19.57 11.87 27.36
N ASP A 762 19.55 10.84 26.52
CA ASP A 762 19.55 9.44 26.97
C ASP A 762 20.98 9.03 27.31
N PHE A 763 21.41 9.22 28.55
CA PHE A 763 22.75 8.93 29.03
C PHE A 763 22.88 7.52 29.63
N ALA A 764 21.78 6.95 30.10
CA ALA A 764 21.70 5.71 30.85
C ALA A 764 21.35 4.50 29.98
N CYS A 765 20.67 4.67 28.83
CA CYS A 765 20.29 3.61 27.90
C CYS A 765 19.41 2.49 28.52
N PRO A 766 18.70 1.66 27.73
CA PRO A 766 18.14 1.96 26.41
C PRO A 766 16.74 2.60 26.52
N ASP A 767 16.31 2.97 27.74
CA ASP A 767 14.92 3.33 28.07
C ASP A 767 14.50 4.71 27.55
N GLY A 768 15.33 5.37 26.73
CA GLY A 768 15.16 6.76 26.33
C GLY A 768 15.37 7.74 27.47
N VAL A 769 15.03 9.02 27.27
CA VAL A 769 15.30 10.06 28.27
C VAL A 769 14.33 9.94 29.44
N SER A 770 14.87 9.53 30.58
CA SER A 770 14.11 9.14 31.78
C SER A 770 14.68 9.77 33.06
N PHE A 771 14.09 9.43 34.21
CA PHE A 771 14.61 9.82 35.52
C PHE A 771 16.04 9.34 35.79
N SER A 772 16.44 8.21 35.20
CA SER A 772 17.81 7.71 35.33
C SER A 772 18.80 8.69 34.69
N ASP A 773 18.45 9.22 33.52
CA ASP A 773 19.26 10.19 32.78
C ASP A 773 19.28 11.54 33.47
N TYR A 774 18.14 11.95 34.04
CA TYR A 774 18.07 13.19 34.81
C TYR A 774 19.00 13.15 36.01
N ALA A 775 19.15 11.99 36.66
CA ALA A 775 20.08 11.83 37.76
C ALA A 775 21.53 12.04 37.30
N LEU A 776 21.92 11.57 36.11
CA LEU A 776 23.24 11.85 35.53
C LEU A 776 23.42 13.33 35.21
N LEU A 777 22.43 13.95 34.54
CA LEU A 777 22.45 15.38 34.24
C LEU A 777 22.55 16.23 35.51
N ALA A 778 21.82 15.84 36.56
CA ALA A 778 21.79 16.54 37.84
C ALA A 778 23.12 16.43 38.60
N ASP A 779 23.85 15.32 38.47
CA ASP A 779 25.17 15.15 39.10
C ASP A 779 26.23 16.06 38.46
N THR A 780 26.07 16.37 37.17
CA THR A 780 26.99 17.21 36.40
C THR A 780 26.55 18.67 36.28
N TRP A 781 25.35 19.01 36.78
CA TRP A 781 24.60 20.27 36.59
C TRP A 781 25.32 21.61 36.82
N LEU A 782 26.45 21.60 37.51
CA LEU A 782 27.21 22.81 37.80
C LEU A 782 28.67 22.69 37.37
N LEU A 783 28.96 21.68 36.56
CA LEU A 783 30.30 21.39 36.08
C LEU A 783 30.53 22.09 34.74
N SER A 784 31.70 22.67 34.61
CA SER A 784 32.19 23.24 33.35
C SER A 784 33.30 22.38 32.78
N LYS A 785 33.51 22.45 31.46
CA LYS A 785 34.57 21.72 30.75
C LYS A 785 35.91 21.86 31.47
N GLY A 786 36.51 20.72 31.82
CA GLY A 786 37.77 20.62 32.56
C GLY A 786 37.65 20.56 34.08
N GLN A 787 36.43 20.63 34.65
CA GLN A 787 36.21 20.32 36.07
C GLN A 787 36.15 18.80 36.31
N PRO A 788 36.67 18.29 37.44
CA PRO A 788 36.58 16.86 37.76
C PRO A 788 35.12 16.37 37.80
N GLY A 789 34.83 15.28 37.09
CA GLY A 789 33.47 14.74 36.99
C GLY A 789 32.60 15.41 35.92
N PHE A 790 33.12 16.40 35.18
CA PHE A 790 32.42 16.94 34.01
C PHE A 790 32.28 15.85 32.97
N ASP A 791 31.03 15.49 32.67
CA ASP A 791 30.69 14.61 31.58
C ASP A 791 30.25 15.48 30.41
N GLY A 792 31.08 15.55 29.36
CA GLY A 792 30.80 16.37 28.17
C GLY A 792 29.51 15.96 27.46
N ARG A 793 28.99 14.76 27.71
CA ARG A 793 27.72 14.28 27.16
C ARG A 793 26.52 15.02 27.75
N CYS A 794 26.64 15.50 28.98
CA CYS A 794 25.59 16.26 29.67
C CYS A 794 25.52 17.74 29.23
N ASP A 795 26.51 18.24 28.48
CA ASP A 795 26.56 19.59 27.88
C ASP A 795 25.86 19.56 26.51
N LEU A 796 24.54 19.29 26.56
CA LEU A 796 23.67 19.08 25.39
C LEU A 796 23.58 20.30 24.46
N ASP A 797 23.85 21.51 24.94
CA ASP A 797 23.92 22.71 24.09
C ASP A 797 25.35 23.08 23.67
N ALA A 798 26.33 22.26 24.07
CA ALA A 798 27.76 22.39 23.80
C ALA A 798 28.35 23.76 24.20
N ASN A 799 27.80 24.44 25.22
CA ASN A 799 28.29 25.74 25.68
C ASN A 799 29.52 25.64 26.61
N GLY A 800 29.92 24.42 26.98
CA GLY A 800 31.04 24.12 27.87
C GLY A 800 30.66 24.08 29.35
N THR A 801 29.36 24.11 29.68
CA THR A 801 28.81 24.07 31.04
C THR A 801 27.49 23.32 31.03
N VAL A 802 27.34 22.33 31.92
CA VAL A 802 26.02 21.71 32.13
C VAL A 802 25.19 22.67 32.98
N GLY A 803 23.95 22.94 32.58
CA GLY A 803 23.06 23.83 33.30
C GLY A 803 21.62 23.86 32.75
N LEU A 804 20.96 25.01 32.93
CA LEU A 804 19.57 25.19 32.51
C LEU A 804 19.33 25.06 30.99
N PRO A 805 20.23 25.52 30.11
CA PRO A 805 20.08 25.27 28.68
C PRO A 805 20.06 23.78 28.34
N ASP A 806 20.93 22.98 28.96
CA ASP A 806 20.98 21.53 28.75
C ASP A 806 19.73 20.85 29.27
N LEU A 807 19.22 21.26 30.45
CA LEU A 807 17.93 20.79 30.93
C LEU A 807 16.81 21.03 29.94
N ARG A 808 16.86 22.14 29.21
CA ARG A 808 15.83 22.44 28.22
C ARG A 808 15.89 21.42 27.08
N VAL A 809 17.08 21.17 26.52
CA VAL A 809 17.26 20.14 25.47
C VAL A 809 16.86 18.77 25.99
N PHE A 810 17.25 18.44 27.22
CA PHE A 810 16.90 17.21 27.90
C PHE A 810 15.37 17.06 28.07
N ALA A 811 14.68 18.11 28.52
CA ALA A 811 13.23 18.11 28.71
C ALA A 811 12.46 18.03 27.38
N GLU A 812 13.02 18.53 26.29
CA GLU A 812 12.47 18.40 24.94
C GLU A 812 12.49 16.93 24.43
N ASN A 813 13.34 16.08 25.01
CA ASN A 813 13.47 14.66 24.66
C ASN A 813 12.88 13.71 25.73
N TRP A 814 12.31 14.26 26.82
CA TRP A 814 11.78 13.48 27.95
C TRP A 814 10.62 12.58 27.54
N LEU A 815 10.68 11.30 27.95
CA LEU A 815 9.57 10.39 27.77
C LEU A 815 8.52 10.59 28.88
N ASP A 816 7.29 10.89 28.50
CA ASP A 816 6.16 10.93 29.43
C ASP A 816 5.88 9.51 29.95
N ASP A 817 6.23 9.24 31.22
CA ASP A 817 5.87 8.03 31.97
C ASP A 817 4.34 7.83 32.14
#